data_AF-A0ABD1TSQ2-F1
#
_entry.id   AF-A0ABD1TSQ2-F1
#
_cell.length_a   1.000
_cell.length_b   1.000
_cell.length_c   1.000
_cell.angle_alpha   90.00
_cell.angle_beta   90.00
_cell.angle_gamma   90.00
#
_symmetry.space_group_name_H-M   'P 1'
#
loop_
_entity.id
_entity.type
_entity.pdbx_description
1 polymer ?
#
loop_
_entity_poly.entity_id
_entity_poly.type
_entity_poly.pdbx_seq_one_letter_code
_entity_poly.pdbx_strand_id
1 'polypeptide(L)'
;MKRIRHFLAFRRLNKNGRERTNSIGKPQSRSHQAKDVDVDVDVDVDVDMGGLPNEIGNLTTLQTLYLEGNGLTGTIPYSIGSLSNLGILNIGNNSFQGHIPRDLGQLSSLTVLGLYYNELNGEIPESIYNLSKLRFFELANNRISGNLPSSMGNVLPDLELVRLHNSQFSGEIPISISNLSQLQILNLNTNLFTGRVPTNLGTLQKLEILFIDDNHLTNDPSMLELDFLISLRNCSKLKTIRIGKNSFDGRLPKSLALGGNLSQSLETLEASSCGIKGIIPNEIANLSNLIWLEIGGNDLEGEIPGALSRLSKLQKLILNSSKLKGSIPVTLCDLGRLYELNLANNQLSEQLPRCLGNISSLQRIYLGHNELTSVELSALWRNKNLQIVDLSSNNFNGSLGSEIGSVQGMQVLNLSGNQFSGDIPITIGRLEHLEKLIFSSNNLHGYIPESFSELVALQYLDLSQNNLSGAIPKSLEKLPNLVYFNVSFNRLSGEIPNEGLFKNLTADSFIGNKELCGASRFKVMQCKARSSSKTRAWKYILPSIAFIICLAIIVVWLMRHRNRNTTLTSQSSSLVTVKRISYYDILKSTNNFDDENLIGRGSMGKVYKGTFSDGMIAAIKVFNLDLESANHSFDTECNILCNIRHRNLVKVISSCSNLDLKALVLDYMSKGNFSSWLYSSDYCLNMDQRLEIMIDLASALEYLHHGHPFPVVHCDLKPSNILLDEDMVAHVADFGISKLLTQDQRILHTKTLGTIGYMAPEYGSTGIISTMADVYSYGILLMETFTKKKPTDDIFDGELNLRRWLFELYPDAIVQVMDVDLVDGVEENIKAKESCFRSIMGLALECTSDLPEERLRMENVLIRLKKMKIEFLSNVTEEE
;
A
#
# COMPACT_ATOMS: atom_id res chain seq x y z
N MET A 1 -31.36 34.60 30.19
CA MET A 1 -31.12 34.43 31.65
C MET A 1 -31.57 33.06 32.19
N LYS A 2 -32.87 32.70 32.27
CA LYS A 2 -33.29 31.35 32.76
C LYS A 2 -32.81 30.17 31.90
N ARG A 3 -32.80 30.29 30.56
CA ARG A 3 -32.22 29.29 29.64
C ARG A 3 -30.69 29.19 29.76
N ILE A 4 -29.98 30.32 29.79
CA ILE A 4 -28.52 30.37 30.00
C ILE A 4 -28.11 29.77 31.35
N ARG A 5 -28.88 29.98 32.42
CA ARG A 5 -28.65 29.35 33.74
C ARG A 5 -28.97 27.85 33.78
N HIS A 6 -29.73 27.33 32.82
CA HIS A 6 -29.93 25.89 32.63
C HIS A 6 -28.84 25.29 31.73
N PHE A 7 -28.27 26.12 30.84
CA PHE A 7 -27.18 25.79 29.92
C PHE A 7 -25.80 25.76 30.60
N LEU A 8 -25.60 26.54 31.67
CA LEU A 8 -24.31 26.70 32.36
C LEU A 8 -24.45 26.29 33.84
N ALA A 9 -23.88 25.14 34.21
CA ALA A 9 -23.58 24.80 35.60
C ALA A 9 -22.16 25.29 35.93
N PHE A 10 -22.05 26.34 36.74
CA PHE A 10 -20.79 27.04 36.98
C PHE A 10 -19.94 26.39 38.09
N ARG A 11 -18.64 26.23 37.87
CA ARG A 11 -17.63 26.16 38.94
C ARG A 11 -16.89 27.51 39.06
N ARG A 12 -16.87 28.11 40.25
CA ARG A 12 -15.98 29.26 40.56
C ARG A 12 -14.59 28.74 40.91
N LEU A 13 -13.58 29.08 40.12
CA LEU A 13 -12.17 28.86 40.46
C LEU A 13 -11.65 30.05 41.29
N ASN A 14 -10.98 29.77 42.40
CA ASN A 14 -10.19 30.78 43.12
C ASN A 14 -8.75 30.77 42.56
N LYS A 15 -8.05 31.91 42.64
CA LYS A 15 -6.73 32.24 42.06
C LYS A 15 -5.56 31.24 42.21
N ASN A 16 -5.73 30.09 42.88
CA ASN A 16 -4.67 29.11 43.17
C ASN A 16 -4.99 27.64 42.80
N GLY A 17 -5.92 27.35 41.89
CA GLY A 17 -5.98 26.04 41.21
C GLY A 17 -6.03 24.79 42.10
N ARG A 18 -6.85 24.77 43.16
CA ARG A 18 -7.13 23.54 43.92
C ARG A 18 -8.63 23.29 44.06
N GLU A 19 -9.06 22.13 43.56
CA GLU A 19 -10.42 21.62 43.62
C GLU A 19 -10.85 21.27 45.06
N ARG A 20 -12.11 21.56 45.39
CA ARG A 20 -12.84 20.86 46.46
C ARG A 20 -14.04 20.17 45.83
N THR A 21 -14.02 18.84 45.86
CA THR A 21 -15.20 18.01 45.63
C THR A 21 -16.10 18.08 46.87
N ASN A 22 -17.41 18.23 46.68
CA ASN A 22 -18.39 17.87 47.70
C ASN A 22 -19.70 17.43 47.03
N SER A 23 -20.28 16.42 47.66
CA SER A 23 -21.33 15.51 47.21
C SER A 23 -22.73 16.11 47.05
N ILE A 24 -23.50 15.44 46.21
CA ILE A 24 -24.91 15.63 45.81
C ILE A 24 -25.86 15.63 47.02
N GLY A 25 -26.71 16.65 47.11
CA GLY A 25 -27.89 16.73 47.99
C GLY A 25 -29.01 17.60 47.35
N LYS A 26 -30.23 17.06 47.30
CA LYS A 26 -31.44 17.59 46.63
C LYS A 26 -31.93 18.98 47.12
N PRO A 27 -32.81 19.68 46.35
CA PRO A 27 -32.93 21.13 46.38
C PRO A 27 -33.91 21.65 47.43
N GLN A 28 -33.58 22.78 48.07
CA GLN A 28 -34.56 23.65 48.74
C GLN A 28 -34.59 25.03 48.07
N SER A 29 -35.80 25.46 47.76
CA SER A 29 -36.17 26.76 47.23
C SER A 29 -35.81 27.90 48.20
N ARG A 30 -35.11 28.93 47.72
CA ARG A 30 -35.36 30.33 48.13
C ARG A 30 -34.72 31.33 47.17
N SER A 31 -35.54 32.29 46.79
CA SER A 31 -35.24 33.49 46.03
C SER A 31 -34.24 34.40 46.73
N HIS A 32 -33.10 34.69 46.11
CA HIS A 32 -32.38 35.95 46.31
C HIS A 32 -31.70 36.40 45.01
N GLN A 33 -31.87 37.69 44.73
CA GLN A 33 -31.16 38.43 43.68
C GLN A 33 -29.65 38.29 43.88
N ALA A 34 -28.92 37.89 42.85
CA ALA A 34 -27.46 38.00 42.82
C ALA A 34 -27.04 38.60 41.48
N LYS A 35 -26.46 39.81 41.58
CA LYS A 35 -25.82 40.64 40.55
C LYS A 35 -24.34 40.25 40.38
N ASP A 36 -24.00 38.97 40.52
CA ASP A 36 -22.61 38.53 40.41
C ASP A 36 -22.28 38.16 38.96
N VAL A 37 -21.42 39.03 38.43
CA VAL A 37 -20.71 39.05 37.15
C VAL A 37 -20.09 37.69 36.82
N ASP A 38 -20.50 37.08 35.71
CA ASP A 38 -19.89 35.89 35.13
C ASP A 38 -18.55 36.32 34.48
N VAL A 39 -17.46 36.23 35.25
CA VAL A 39 -16.10 36.54 34.78
C VAL A 39 -15.48 35.31 34.08
N ASP A 40 -15.76 34.11 34.59
CA ASP A 40 -15.29 32.83 34.04
C ASP A 40 -16.44 31.83 33.93
N VAL A 41 -16.54 31.16 32.78
CA VAL A 41 -17.49 30.06 32.52
C VAL A 41 -16.68 28.80 32.21
N ASP A 42 -16.80 27.81 33.08
CA ASP A 42 -16.34 26.42 32.92
C ASP A 42 -17.55 25.53 33.17
N VAL A 43 -17.87 24.65 32.21
CA VAL A 43 -19.07 23.82 32.23
C VAL A 43 -18.68 22.37 31.98
N ASP A 44 -19.14 21.51 32.88
CA ASP A 44 -19.07 20.04 32.79
C ASP A 44 -20.51 19.59 32.46
N VAL A 45 -20.77 19.13 31.24
CA VAL A 45 -22.14 18.95 30.73
C VAL A 45 -22.45 17.47 30.44
N ASP A 46 -23.57 16.99 31.00
CA ASP A 46 -24.21 15.72 30.64
C ASP A 46 -24.57 15.67 29.14
N VAL A 47 -24.35 14.49 28.54
CA VAL A 47 -24.19 14.11 27.11
C VAL A 47 -25.33 14.50 26.11
N ASP A 48 -26.31 15.32 26.49
CA ASP A 48 -27.52 15.61 25.69
C ASP A 48 -27.68 17.08 25.22
N MET A 49 -26.65 17.92 25.32
CA MET A 49 -26.77 19.34 24.97
C MET A 49 -26.39 19.65 23.51
N GLY A 50 -27.33 20.27 22.78
CA GLY A 50 -27.13 20.78 21.42
C GLY A 50 -26.10 21.94 21.34
N GLY A 51 -26.19 22.78 20.31
CA GLY A 51 -25.19 23.83 20.08
C GLY A 51 -25.24 25.04 21.01
N LEU A 52 -24.20 25.88 20.90
CA LEU A 52 -24.08 27.15 21.62
C LEU A 52 -25.20 28.12 21.23
N PRO A 53 -25.98 28.66 22.19
CA PRO A 53 -27.07 29.58 21.90
C PRO A 53 -26.55 30.99 21.57
N ASN A 54 -27.22 31.70 20.66
CA ASN A 54 -26.88 33.09 20.30
C ASN A 54 -26.94 34.06 21.50
N GLU A 55 -27.71 33.73 22.55
CA GLU A 55 -27.80 34.57 23.74
C GLU A 55 -26.52 34.59 24.58
N ILE A 56 -25.51 33.76 24.26
CA ILE A 56 -24.17 33.81 24.87
C ILE A 56 -23.54 35.21 24.72
N GLY A 57 -23.83 35.92 23.62
CA GLY A 57 -23.31 37.28 23.37
C GLY A 57 -23.80 38.33 24.37
N ASN A 58 -24.81 38.03 25.20
CA ASN A 58 -25.29 38.94 26.24
C ASN A 58 -24.40 38.96 27.49
N LEU A 59 -23.44 38.03 27.61
CA LEU A 59 -22.53 37.93 28.76
C LEU A 59 -21.32 38.85 28.60
N THR A 60 -21.54 40.15 28.37
CA THR A 60 -20.48 41.11 27.97
C THR A 60 -19.35 41.30 29.00
N THR A 61 -19.50 40.80 30.22
CA THR A 61 -18.46 40.81 31.26
C THR A 61 -17.53 39.59 31.22
N LEU A 62 -17.83 38.60 30.38
CA LEU A 62 -17.12 37.33 30.32
C LEU A 62 -15.68 37.52 29.85
N GLN A 63 -14.73 36.94 30.58
CA GLN A 63 -13.29 36.97 30.28
C GLN A 63 -12.80 35.61 29.80
N THR A 64 -13.37 34.52 30.31
CA THR A 64 -13.00 33.16 29.94
C THR A 64 -14.24 32.37 29.55
N LEU A 65 -14.21 31.75 28.37
CA LEU A 65 -15.17 30.74 27.94
C LEU A 65 -14.42 29.44 27.65
N TYR A 66 -14.56 28.47 28.55
CA TYR A 66 -13.93 27.15 28.45
C TYR A 66 -15.01 26.07 28.38
N LEU A 67 -15.09 25.37 27.24
CA LEU A 67 -16.11 24.36 26.94
C LEU A 67 -15.50 23.10 26.32
N GLU A 68 -14.21 22.86 26.53
CA GLU A 68 -13.53 21.71 25.93
C GLU A 68 -14.16 20.38 26.34
N GLY A 69 -14.32 19.43 25.41
CA GLY A 69 -14.65 18.04 25.75
C GLY A 69 -16.11 17.79 26.16
N ASN A 70 -17.06 18.62 25.70
CA ASN A 70 -18.46 18.56 26.13
C ASN A 70 -19.42 17.93 25.09
N GLY A 71 -18.92 17.44 23.96
CA GLY A 71 -19.77 16.86 22.89
C GLY A 71 -20.74 17.87 22.25
N LEU A 72 -20.47 19.17 22.35
CA LEU A 72 -21.32 20.23 21.80
C LEU A 72 -21.34 20.19 20.27
N THR A 73 -22.52 20.43 19.68
CA THR A 73 -22.76 20.34 18.23
C THR A 73 -23.14 21.69 17.61
N GLY A 74 -23.48 21.74 16.31
CA GLY A 74 -23.97 22.95 15.65
C GLY A 74 -22.86 23.94 15.29
N THR A 75 -23.21 25.18 14.99
CA THR A 75 -22.25 26.21 14.54
C THR A 75 -21.81 27.11 15.69
N ILE A 76 -20.61 27.70 15.58
CA ILE A 76 -20.18 28.78 16.48
C ILE A 76 -21.08 30.02 16.22
N PRO A 77 -21.82 30.52 17.22
CA PRO A 77 -22.74 31.64 17.01
C PRO A 77 -21.98 32.97 16.81
N TYR A 78 -22.39 33.75 15.81
CA TYR A 78 -21.79 35.06 15.48
C TYR A 78 -21.80 36.04 16.67
N SER A 79 -22.78 35.89 17.57
CA SER A 79 -22.96 36.71 18.77
C SER A 79 -21.77 36.63 19.75
N ILE A 80 -20.90 35.61 19.65
CA ILE A 80 -19.67 35.55 20.45
C ILE A 80 -18.80 36.78 20.20
N GLY A 81 -18.82 37.37 18.99
CA GLY A 81 -18.09 38.61 18.70
C GLY A 81 -18.45 39.81 19.59
N SER A 82 -19.62 39.78 20.26
CA SER A 82 -20.04 40.83 21.19
C SER A 82 -19.34 40.80 22.56
N LEU A 83 -18.54 39.75 22.84
CA LEU A 83 -17.86 39.54 24.12
C LEU A 83 -16.51 40.27 24.19
N SER A 84 -16.52 41.61 24.16
CA SER A 84 -15.30 42.42 24.04
C SER A 84 -14.24 42.23 25.14
N ASN A 85 -14.63 41.69 26.30
CA ASN A 85 -13.73 41.40 27.43
C ASN A 85 -13.13 39.99 27.39
N LEU A 86 -13.54 39.15 26.42
CA LEU A 86 -13.12 37.76 26.34
C LEU A 86 -11.62 37.68 26.02
N GLY A 87 -10.86 37.15 26.96
CA GLY A 87 -9.43 36.90 26.86
C GLY A 87 -9.10 35.46 26.45
N ILE A 88 -9.96 34.51 26.80
CA ILE A 88 -9.77 33.08 26.49
C ILE A 88 -11.06 32.52 25.90
N LEU A 89 -10.94 31.95 24.71
CA LEU A 89 -11.99 31.14 24.08
C LEU A 89 -11.40 29.76 23.78
N ASN A 90 -11.80 28.74 24.55
CA ASN A 90 -11.48 27.35 24.24
C ASN A 90 -12.76 26.53 24.16
N ILE A 91 -13.09 26.08 22.94
CA ILE A 91 -14.22 25.18 22.65
C ILE A 91 -13.76 23.90 21.96
N GLY A 92 -12.47 23.56 22.10
CA GLY A 92 -11.88 22.39 21.44
C GLY A 92 -12.50 21.06 21.87
N ASN A 93 -12.20 19.97 21.16
CA ASN A 93 -12.69 18.62 21.47
C ASN A 93 -14.21 18.55 21.62
N ASN A 94 -14.93 19.01 20.60
CA ASN A 94 -16.39 18.98 20.50
C ASN A 94 -16.77 18.54 19.06
N SER A 95 -18.01 18.76 18.65
CA SER A 95 -18.55 18.46 17.32
C SER A 95 -19.11 19.71 16.64
N PHE A 96 -18.49 20.88 16.84
CA PHE A 96 -18.87 22.12 16.15
C PHE A 96 -18.58 22.01 14.65
N GLN A 97 -19.55 22.44 13.84
CA GLN A 97 -19.52 22.38 12.37
C GLN A 97 -19.60 23.79 11.76
N GLY A 98 -19.39 23.87 10.45
CA GLY A 98 -19.50 25.10 9.67
C GLY A 98 -18.26 25.99 9.79
N HIS A 99 -18.43 27.27 9.46
CA HIS A 99 -17.31 28.21 9.32
C HIS A 99 -16.99 28.91 10.64
N ILE A 100 -15.73 29.34 10.78
CA ILE A 100 -15.34 30.28 11.84
C ILE A 100 -16.03 31.64 11.56
N PRO A 101 -16.85 32.19 12.47
CA PRO A 101 -17.53 33.46 12.24
C PRO A 101 -16.53 34.62 12.19
N ARG A 102 -16.64 35.48 11.18
CA ARG A 102 -15.83 36.72 11.07
C ARG A 102 -15.93 37.63 12.29
N ASP A 103 -17.05 37.59 13.00
CA ASP A 103 -17.32 38.38 14.21
C ASP A 103 -16.37 38.04 15.37
N LEU A 104 -15.75 36.84 15.38
CA LEU A 104 -14.69 36.51 16.34
C LEU A 104 -13.49 37.47 16.24
N GLY A 105 -13.27 38.08 15.08
CA GLY A 105 -12.23 39.11 14.90
C GLY A 105 -12.48 40.41 15.68
N GLN A 106 -13.66 40.60 16.30
CA GLN A 106 -13.97 41.74 17.15
C GLN A 106 -13.43 41.58 18.60
N LEU A 107 -12.97 40.38 18.97
CA LEU A 107 -12.51 40.03 20.31
C LEU A 107 -11.10 40.57 20.60
N SER A 108 -10.92 41.89 20.58
CA SER A 108 -9.61 42.57 20.73
C SER A 108 -8.85 42.32 22.05
N SER A 109 -9.47 41.63 23.02
CA SER A 109 -8.84 41.20 24.28
C SER A 109 -8.31 39.75 24.23
N LEU A 110 -8.60 39.00 23.15
CA LEU A 110 -8.35 37.57 23.06
C LEU A 110 -6.85 37.27 23.01
N THR A 111 -6.44 36.36 23.89
CA THR A 111 -5.07 35.84 24.02
C THR A 111 -5.00 34.36 23.64
N VAL A 112 -6.10 33.62 23.78
CA VAL A 112 -6.20 32.19 23.44
C VAL A 112 -7.43 31.96 22.57
N LEU A 113 -7.21 31.39 21.39
CA LEU A 113 -8.25 30.90 20.49
C LEU A 113 -8.04 29.40 20.24
N GLY A 114 -8.78 28.57 20.98
CA GLY A 114 -8.77 27.12 20.89
C GLY A 114 -10.06 26.59 20.27
N LEU A 115 -9.99 26.16 19.01
CA LEU A 115 -11.10 25.56 18.25
C LEU A 115 -10.77 24.13 17.77
N TYR A 116 -9.71 23.52 18.29
CA TYR A 116 -9.16 22.24 17.83
C TYR A 116 -10.11 21.05 18.02
N TYR A 117 -9.90 19.93 17.33
CA TYR A 117 -10.71 18.70 17.43
C TYR A 117 -12.22 19.00 17.33
N ASN A 118 -12.63 19.52 16.18
CA ASN A 118 -14.02 19.79 15.81
C ASN A 118 -14.23 19.44 14.31
N GLU A 119 -15.38 19.79 13.75
CA GLU A 119 -15.74 19.60 12.34
C GLU A 119 -15.82 20.93 11.56
N LEU A 120 -15.08 21.95 12.00
CA LEU A 120 -15.07 23.28 11.37
C LEU A 120 -14.47 23.21 9.96
N ASN A 121 -15.00 24.02 9.05
CA ASN A 121 -14.58 24.04 7.63
C ASN A 121 -14.49 25.47 7.06
N GLY A 122 -14.03 25.56 5.82
CA GLY A 122 -13.79 26.83 5.13
C GLY A 122 -12.50 27.52 5.58
N GLU A 123 -12.34 28.79 5.21
CA GLU A 123 -11.12 29.56 5.47
C GLU A 123 -11.15 30.31 6.81
N ILE A 124 -9.97 30.68 7.32
CA ILE A 124 -9.84 31.59 8.47
C ILE A 124 -10.24 33.02 8.01
N PRO A 125 -11.27 33.64 8.61
CA PRO A 125 -11.64 35.01 8.25
C PRO A 125 -10.50 36.01 8.49
N GLU A 126 -10.29 36.95 7.55
CA GLU A 126 -9.20 37.94 7.67
C GLU A 126 -9.24 38.74 8.98
N SER A 127 -10.44 38.97 9.53
CA SER A 127 -10.65 39.67 10.79
C SER A 127 -9.99 38.99 11.99
N ILE A 128 -9.75 37.66 11.96
CA ILE A 128 -9.02 36.93 13.01
C ILE A 128 -7.56 37.40 13.10
N TYR A 129 -6.96 37.77 11.97
CA TYR A 129 -5.57 38.26 11.96
C TYR A 129 -5.42 39.67 12.55
N ASN A 130 -6.52 40.34 12.92
CA ASN A 130 -6.51 41.61 13.65
C ASN A 130 -6.40 41.43 15.18
N LEU A 131 -6.43 40.19 15.68
CA LEU A 131 -6.36 39.88 17.11
C LEU A 131 -4.92 40.00 17.64
N SER A 132 -4.37 41.21 17.67
CA SER A 132 -2.94 41.48 17.94
C SER A 132 -2.41 41.00 19.29
N LYS A 133 -3.28 40.70 20.27
CA LYS A 133 -2.92 40.14 21.58
C LYS A 133 -2.89 38.62 21.63
N LEU A 134 -3.20 37.95 20.51
CA LEU A 134 -3.29 36.50 20.44
C LEU A 134 -1.91 35.89 20.69
N ARG A 135 -1.86 34.96 21.64
CA ARG A 135 -0.67 34.20 22.01
C ARG A 135 -0.78 32.77 21.53
N PHE A 136 -1.92 32.13 21.77
CA PHE A 136 -2.15 30.73 21.44
C PHE A 136 -3.22 30.64 20.35
N PHE A 137 -2.84 30.08 19.21
CA PHE A 137 -3.70 29.91 18.06
C PHE A 137 -3.79 28.43 17.68
N GLU A 138 -4.90 27.80 18.06
CA GLU A 138 -5.07 26.35 18.00
C GLU A 138 -6.32 25.97 17.21
N LEU A 139 -6.14 25.56 15.96
CA LEU A 139 -7.21 25.18 15.04
C LEU A 139 -7.11 23.73 14.54
N ALA A 140 -6.11 22.99 15.02
CA ALA A 140 -5.79 21.64 14.57
C ALA A 140 -6.95 20.63 14.63
N ASN A 141 -6.88 19.57 13.83
CA ASN A 141 -7.91 18.52 13.74
C ASN A 141 -9.30 19.09 13.41
N ASN A 142 -9.37 19.80 12.28
CA ASN A 142 -10.59 20.33 11.66
C ASN A 142 -10.50 20.14 10.14
N ARG A 143 -11.50 20.59 9.38
CA ARG A 143 -11.51 20.63 7.91
C ARG A 143 -11.30 22.06 7.38
N ILE A 144 -10.54 22.86 8.11
CA ILE A 144 -10.24 24.25 7.74
C ILE A 144 -9.25 24.26 6.58
N SER A 145 -9.54 25.08 5.57
CA SER A 145 -8.78 25.22 4.32
C SER A 145 -8.24 26.63 4.13
N GLY A 146 -7.56 26.88 3.00
CA GLY A 146 -7.03 28.19 2.62
C GLY A 146 -5.58 28.40 3.05
N ASN A 147 -5.07 29.61 2.82
CA ASN A 147 -3.65 29.93 2.98
C ASN A 147 -3.41 30.77 4.25
N LEU A 148 -2.20 30.67 4.81
CA LEU A 148 -1.74 31.61 5.82
C LEU A 148 -1.39 32.95 5.17
N PRO A 149 -1.79 34.10 5.76
CA PRO A 149 -1.51 35.40 5.17
C PRO A 149 -0.01 35.70 5.21
N SER A 150 0.50 36.29 4.12
CA SER A 150 1.91 36.66 4.00
C SER A 150 2.40 37.60 5.12
N SER A 151 1.48 38.37 5.71
CA SER A 151 1.72 39.30 6.82
C SER A 151 1.52 38.73 8.22
N MET A 152 1.20 37.42 8.38
CA MET A 152 0.84 36.79 9.66
C MET A 152 1.77 37.17 10.81
N GLY A 153 3.08 37.08 10.61
CA GLY A 153 4.04 37.38 11.67
C GLY A 153 4.18 38.85 12.04
N ASN A 154 3.62 39.76 11.23
CA ASN A 154 3.57 41.19 11.53
C ASN A 154 2.28 41.58 12.26
N VAL A 155 1.17 40.91 11.93
CA VAL A 155 -0.17 41.24 12.47
C VAL A 155 -0.49 40.50 13.77
N LEU A 156 0.14 39.34 14.02
CA LEU A 156 0.04 38.56 15.25
C LEU A 156 1.42 38.38 15.94
N PRO A 157 2.13 39.47 16.30
CA PRO A 157 3.55 39.41 16.70
C PRO A 157 3.81 38.68 18.03
N ASP A 158 2.79 38.57 18.90
CA ASP A 158 2.88 38.00 20.23
C ASP A 158 2.57 36.49 20.28
N LEU A 159 2.42 35.83 19.13
CA LEU A 159 2.16 34.38 19.09
C LEU A 159 3.30 33.58 19.74
N GLU A 160 2.92 32.79 20.73
CA GLU A 160 3.77 31.84 21.43
C GLU A 160 3.56 30.41 20.90
N LEU A 161 2.35 30.11 20.41
CA LEU A 161 1.95 28.78 19.98
C LEU A 161 1.03 28.85 18.76
N VAL A 162 1.41 28.14 17.71
CA VAL A 162 0.61 27.94 16.49
C VAL A 162 0.44 26.44 16.24
N ARG A 163 -0.80 25.95 16.32
CA ARG A 163 -1.15 24.55 16.05
C ARG A 163 -2.27 24.48 15.01
N LEU A 164 -1.89 24.08 13.80
CA LEU A 164 -2.77 23.99 12.64
C LEU A 164 -2.77 22.59 12.01
N HIS A 165 -2.25 21.59 12.74
CA HIS A 165 -2.04 20.25 12.20
C HIS A 165 -3.32 19.48 11.88
N ASN A 166 -3.21 18.49 11.00
CA ASN A 166 -4.32 17.63 10.58
C ASN A 166 -5.52 18.47 10.12
N SER A 167 -5.31 19.24 9.05
CA SER A 167 -6.28 20.16 8.44
C SER A 167 -6.04 20.23 6.93
N GLN A 168 -6.63 21.21 6.23
CA GLN A 168 -6.54 21.37 4.78
C GLN A 168 -5.84 22.69 4.39
N PHE A 169 -4.93 23.20 5.22
CA PHE A 169 -4.19 24.42 4.90
C PHE A 169 -3.28 24.20 3.71
N SER A 170 -3.26 25.15 2.78
CA SER A 170 -2.51 25.10 1.52
C SER A 170 -1.62 26.33 1.32
N GLY A 171 -0.91 26.37 0.20
CA GLY A 171 -0.01 27.47 -0.16
C GLY A 171 1.32 27.42 0.58
N GLU A 172 2.10 28.49 0.47
CA GLU A 172 3.42 28.56 1.10
C GLU A 172 3.37 28.92 2.58
N ILE A 173 4.34 28.42 3.35
CA ILE A 173 4.60 28.89 4.71
C ILE A 173 5.11 30.35 4.64
N PRO A 174 4.38 31.34 5.19
CA PRO A 174 4.78 32.74 5.06
C PRO A 174 6.16 33.03 5.65
N ILE A 175 7.00 33.74 4.91
CA ILE A 175 8.32 34.17 5.39
C ILE A 175 8.19 34.99 6.68
N SER A 176 7.11 35.78 6.83
CA SER A 176 6.88 36.58 8.04
C SER A 176 6.75 35.76 9.32
N ILE A 177 6.53 34.43 9.26
CA ILE A 177 6.57 33.57 10.46
C ILE A 177 7.89 33.74 11.24
N SER A 178 9.01 34.06 10.57
CA SER A 178 10.29 34.36 11.23
C SER A 178 10.24 35.60 12.14
N ASN A 179 9.22 36.44 12.04
CA ASN A 179 9.05 37.65 12.86
C ASN A 179 8.36 37.35 14.21
N LEU A 180 7.85 36.14 14.41
CA LEU A 180 7.17 35.72 15.65
C LEU A 180 8.19 35.44 16.78
N SER A 181 8.83 36.50 17.29
CA SER A 181 9.92 36.38 18.28
C SER A 181 9.56 35.65 19.58
N GLN A 182 8.27 35.52 19.89
CA GLN A 182 7.75 34.82 21.07
C GLN A 182 7.47 33.33 20.82
N LEU A 183 7.52 32.87 19.56
CA LEU A 183 7.06 31.54 19.16
C LEU A 183 7.91 30.44 19.78
N GLN A 184 7.23 29.51 20.45
CA GLN A 184 7.79 28.34 21.11
C GLN A 184 7.41 27.06 20.36
N ILE A 185 6.19 27.00 19.83
CA ILE A 185 5.69 25.83 19.12
C ILE A 185 5.11 26.26 17.78
N LEU A 186 5.68 25.72 16.70
CA LEU A 186 5.11 25.78 15.37
C LEU A 186 4.76 24.37 14.92
N ASN A 187 3.47 24.07 14.85
CA ASN A 187 2.98 22.78 14.42
C ASN A 187 1.99 22.92 13.24
N LEU A 188 2.47 22.55 12.06
CA LEU A 188 1.80 22.64 10.77
C LEU A 188 1.65 21.26 10.10
N ASN A 189 1.93 20.16 10.82
CA ASN A 189 2.03 18.85 10.20
C ASN A 189 0.69 18.30 9.68
N THR A 190 0.73 17.38 8.71
CA THR A 190 -0.47 16.80 8.07
C THR A 190 -1.40 17.89 7.50
N ASN A 191 -0.90 18.59 6.48
CA ASN A 191 -1.60 19.64 5.72
C ASN A 191 -1.19 19.56 4.24
N LEU A 192 -1.57 20.55 3.44
CA LEU A 192 -1.27 20.69 2.01
C LEU A 192 -0.29 21.85 1.72
N PHE A 193 0.56 22.23 2.69
CA PHE A 193 1.52 23.32 2.47
C PHE A 193 2.51 22.95 1.37
N THR A 194 2.76 23.89 0.46
CA THR A 194 3.66 23.75 -0.69
C THR A 194 4.82 24.73 -0.61
N GLY A 195 5.75 24.62 -1.55
CA GLY A 195 6.87 25.55 -1.69
C GLY A 195 7.93 25.37 -0.62
N ARG A 196 8.79 26.38 -0.48
CA ARG A 196 10.00 26.30 0.35
C ARG A 196 9.76 26.62 1.81
N VAL A 197 10.50 25.94 2.68
CA VAL A 197 10.59 26.33 4.11
C VAL A 197 11.39 27.63 4.23
N PRO A 198 10.90 28.65 4.96
CA PRO A 198 11.64 29.90 5.14
C PRO A 198 13.03 29.67 5.75
N THR A 199 14.05 30.23 5.13
CA THR A 199 15.46 30.13 5.59
C THR A 199 15.81 31.09 6.71
N ASN A 200 14.84 31.90 7.19
CA ASN A 200 15.03 32.84 8.28
C ASN A 200 14.45 32.33 9.61
N LEU A 201 14.01 31.08 9.72
CA LEU A 201 13.44 30.53 10.96
C LEU A 201 14.42 30.56 12.15
N GLY A 202 15.73 30.64 11.88
CA GLY A 202 16.77 30.85 12.88
C GLY A 202 16.61 32.08 13.79
N THR A 203 15.78 33.07 13.41
CA THR A 203 15.46 34.23 14.26
C THR A 203 14.57 33.87 15.44
N LEU A 204 13.88 32.72 15.40
CA LEU A 204 12.95 32.26 16.42
C LEU A 204 13.72 31.62 17.59
N GLN A 205 14.37 32.46 18.39
CA GLN A 205 15.25 32.01 19.48
C GLN A 205 14.53 31.29 20.63
N LYS A 206 13.20 31.45 20.73
CA LYS A 206 12.35 30.76 21.71
C LYS A 206 11.76 29.45 21.19
N LEU A 207 11.92 29.13 19.90
CA LEU A 207 11.33 27.95 19.29
C LEU A 207 11.87 26.67 19.95
N GLU A 208 10.97 25.85 20.45
CA GLU A 208 11.25 24.56 21.08
C GLU A 208 10.84 23.40 20.19
N ILE A 209 9.75 23.55 19.43
CA ILE A 209 9.14 22.50 18.62
C ILE A 209 8.83 23.03 17.22
N LEU A 210 9.33 22.34 16.20
CA LEU A 210 9.03 22.58 14.80
C LEU A 210 8.51 21.30 14.14
N PHE A 211 7.21 21.23 13.88
CA PHE A 211 6.57 20.13 13.14
C PHE A 211 5.99 20.66 11.83
N ILE A 212 6.58 20.20 10.74
CA ILE A 212 6.18 20.52 9.36
C ILE A 212 6.12 19.24 8.50
N ASP A 213 6.11 18.07 9.15
CA ASP A 213 5.99 16.77 8.49
C ASP A 213 4.64 16.60 7.77
N ASP A 214 4.58 15.67 6.82
CA ASP A 214 3.36 15.26 6.11
C ASP A 214 2.70 16.44 5.38
N ASN A 215 3.45 17.03 4.45
CA ASN A 215 3.07 18.16 3.62
C ASN A 215 3.69 18.00 2.21
N HIS A 216 3.56 19.03 1.36
CA HIS A 216 4.16 19.08 0.03
C HIS A 216 5.31 20.09 -0.05
N LEU A 217 6.07 20.26 1.04
CA LEU A 217 7.16 21.21 1.12
C LEU A 217 8.37 20.71 0.31
N THR A 218 9.07 21.66 -0.30
CA THR A 218 10.24 21.40 -1.14
C THR A 218 11.46 22.17 -0.65
N ASN A 219 12.64 21.76 -1.10
CA ASN A 219 13.85 22.58 -0.96
C ASN A 219 13.93 23.61 -2.10
N ASP A 220 14.84 24.57 -1.98
CA ASP A 220 15.24 25.38 -3.12
C ASP A 220 15.97 24.49 -4.15
N PRO A 221 15.48 24.40 -5.40
CA PRO A 221 16.08 23.54 -6.41
C PRO A 221 17.50 23.98 -6.82
N SER A 222 17.90 25.22 -6.53
CA SER A 222 19.26 25.70 -6.74
C SER A 222 20.24 25.26 -5.65
N MET A 223 19.75 24.77 -4.52
CA MET A 223 20.55 24.41 -3.36
C MET A 223 20.64 22.89 -3.19
N LEU A 224 21.87 22.40 -3.01
CA LEU A 224 22.13 20.97 -2.83
C LEU A 224 21.88 20.52 -1.39
N GLU A 225 22.01 21.42 -0.41
CA GLU A 225 21.79 21.14 1.01
C GLU A 225 20.43 21.67 1.46
N LEU A 226 19.91 21.11 2.56
CA LEU A 226 18.69 21.60 3.21
C LEU A 226 18.98 22.87 4.03
N ASP A 227 19.18 24.00 3.36
CA ASP A 227 19.68 25.23 4.00
C ASP A 227 18.79 25.79 5.10
N PHE A 228 17.48 25.54 5.04
CA PHE A 228 16.58 25.94 6.12
C PHE A 228 16.98 25.29 7.44
N LEU A 229 17.53 24.06 7.43
CA LEU A 229 18.08 23.42 8.63
C LEU A 229 19.32 24.16 9.15
N ILE A 230 20.17 24.70 8.27
CA ILE A 230 21.32 25.51 8.68
C ILE A 230 20.85 26.74 9.46
N SER A 231 19.76 27.37 9.02
CA SER A 231 19.21 28.53 9.72
C SER A 231 18.80 28.23 11.17
N LEU A 232 18.29 27.02 11.42
CA LEU A 232 17.84 26.57 12.74
C LEU A 232 18.99 26.38 13.74
N ARG A 233 20.25 26.42 13.30
CA ARG A 233 21.43 26.39 14.18
C ARG A 233 21.39 27.46 15.30
N ASN A 234 20.74 28.59 15.02
CA ASN A 234 20.60 29.72 15.95
C ASN A 234 19.43 29.55 16.94
N CYS A 235 18.55 28.57 16.74
CA CYS A 235 17.42 28.30 17.64
C CYS A 235 17.90 27.52 18.89
N SER A 236 18.45 28.25 19.87
CA SER A 236 19.08 27.66 21.06
C SER A 236 18.17 26.85 22.00
N LYS A 237 16.85 26.94 21.83
CA LYS A 237 15.86 26.18 22.62
C LYS A 237 15.23 25.04 21.85
N LEU A 238 15.58 24.85 20.57
CA LEU A 238 14.91 23.90 19.70
C LEU A 238 15.26 22.47 20.12
N LYS A 239 14.25 21.73 20.55
CA LYS A 239 14.36 20.35 21.06
C LYS A 239 13.94 19.32 20.03
N THR A 240 12.92 19.63 19.24
CA THR A 240 12.29 18.64 18.36
C THR A 240 12.06 19.24 16.97
N ILE A 241 12.59 18.57 15.96
CA ILE A 241 12.39 18.87 14.55
C ILE A 241 11.73 17.65 13.90
N ARG A 242 10.55 17.85 13.31
CA ARG A 242 9.87 16.87 12.45
C ARG A 242 9.60 17.47 11.09
N ILE A 243 10.20 16.87 10.06
CA ILE A 243 10.08 17.33 8.66
C ILE A 243 9.72 16.19 7.70
N GLY A 244 9.50 14.97 8.22
CA GLY A 244 9.25 13.76 7.44
C GLY A 244 8.09 13.88 6.43
N LYS A 245 8.00 12.98 5.45
CA LYS A 245 6.92 12.93 4.44
C LYS A 245 6.74 14.28 3.72
N ASN A 246 7.81 14.74 3.08
CA ASN A 246 7.86 15.95 2.25
C ASN A 246 8.76 15.68 1.03
N SER A 247 8.86 16.61 0.08
CA SER A 247 9.66 16.45 -1.15
C SER A 247 10.86 17.39 -1.18
N PHE A 248 11.75 17.26 -0.20
CA PHE A 248 12.89 18.17 -0.07
C PHE A 248 14.01 17.89 -1.07
N ASP A 249 14.28 16.63 -1.43
CA ASP A 249 15.23 16.26 -2.48
C ASP A 249 16.70 16.74 -2.34
N GLY A 250 17.07 17.29 -1.18
CA GLY A 250 18.40 17.82 -0.86
C GLY A 250 19.24 16.92 0.06
N ARG A 251 20.43 17.40 0.45
CA ARG A 251 21.38 16.69 1.34
C ARG A 251 21.36 17.24 2.76
N LEU A 252 21.66 16.38 3.74
CA LEU A 252 21.85 16.83 5.12
C LEU A 252 23.07 17.75 5.23
N PRO A 253 22.91 19.00 5.72
CA PRO A 253 24.01 19.95 5.79
C PRO A 253 25.00 19.57 6.88
N LYS A 254 26.28 19.46 6.53
CA LYS A 254 27.36 19.19 7.52
C LYS A 254 27.44 20.27 8.59
N SER A 255 27.14 21.50 8.20
CA SER A 255 27.18 22.70 9.03
C SER A 255 26.08 22.77 10.09
N LEU A 256 25.02 21.95 9.98
CA LEU A 256 23.92 21.89 10.94
C LEU A 256 24.42 21.71 12.38
N ALA A 257 25.45 20.88 12.52
CA ALA A 257 25.98 20.46 13.79
C ALA A 257 27.36 21.08 14.11
N LEU A 258 27.81 22.07 13.33
CA LEU A 258 29.08 22.78 13.55
C LEU A 258 28.81 24.14 14.21
N GLY A 259 29.35 24.38 15.41
CA GLY A 259 29.53 25.72 16.00
C GLY A 259 28.27 26.47 16.48
N GLY A 260 27.16 25.80 16.79
CA GLY A 260 25.92 26.45 17.22
C GLY A 260 25.27 25.86 18.48
N ASN A 261 24.33 26.61 19.05
CA ASN A 261 23.58 26.25 20.26
C ASN A 261 22.64 25.05 20.04
N LEU A 262 22.22 24.79 18.81
CA LEU A 262 21.36 23.66 18.46
C LEU A 262 21.92 22.30 18.91
N SER A 263 23.25 22.14 18.87
CA SER A 263 23.94 20.93 19.35
C SER A 263 23.70 20.60 20.82
N GLN A 264 23.34 21.61 21.62
CA GLN A 264 23.07 21.52 23.05
C GLN A 264 21.57 21.51 23.38
N SER A 265 20.68 21.68 22.41
CA SER A 265 19.23 21.70 22.66
C SER A 265 18.49 20.57 21.96
N LEU A 266 18.94 20.16 20.77
CA LEU A 266 18.21 19.23 19.93
C LEU A 266 18.23 17.81 20.51
N GLU A 267 17.04 17.30 20.81
CA GLU A 267 16.79 15.99 21.38
C GLU A 267 16.21 15.02 20.34
N THR A 268 15.50 15.52 19.33
CA THR A 268 14.83 14.69 18.32
C THR A 268 14.91 15.31 16.94
N LEU A 269 15.36 14.51 15.98
CA LEU A 269 15.38 14.84 14.56
C LEU A 269 14.69 13.70 13.79
N GLU A 270 13.51 13.99 13.25
CA GLU A 270 12.75 13.08 12.40
C GLU A 270 12.56 13.69 11.01
N ALA A 271 13.12 13.05 10.00
CA ALA A 271 13.12 13.48 8.61
C ALA A 271 12.94 12.30 7.66
N SER A 272 12.07 11.35 8.03
CA SER A 272 11.81 10.16 7.22
C SER A 272 11.04 10.49 5.94
N SER A 273 11.34 9.83 4.80
CA SER A 273 10.57 10.04 3.55
C SER A 273 10.55 11.50 3.07
N CYS A 274 11.73 12.11 3.01
CA CYS A 274 11.94 13.50 2.56
C CYS A 274 12.64 13.61 1.19
N GLY A 275 13.00 12.47 0.57
CA GLY A 275 13.86 12.43 -0.61
C GLY A 275 15.31 12.86 -0.32
N ILE A 276 15.77 12.75 0.93
CA ILE A 276 17.11 13.22 1.31
C ILE A 276 18.18 12.35 0.65
N LYS A 277 19.17 12.98 0.02
CA LYS A 277 20.21 12.31 -0.78
C LYS A 277 21.59 12.36 -0.12
N GLY A 278 22.49 11.53 -0.63
CA GLY A 278 23.91 11.56 -0.27
C GLY A 278 24.21 10.81 1.02
N ILE A 279 25.39 11.06 1.60
CA ILE A 279 25.85 10.36 2.80
C ILE A 279 25.32 10.99 4.09
N ILE A 280 25.26 10.20 5.16
CA ILE A 280 25.06 10.71 6.53
C ILE A 280 26.38 11.39 6.97
N PRO A 281 26.40 12.71 7.24
CA PRO A 281 27.62 13.39 7.67
C PRO A 281 28.09 12.94 9.07
N ASN A 282 29.40 12.79 9.25
CA ASN A 282 30.01 12.52 10.56
C ASN A 282 29.65 13.60 11.59
N GLU A 283 29.48 14.84 11.12
CA GLU A 283 29.19 16.00 11.95
C GLU A 283 27.85 15.90 12.69
N ILE A 284 26.89 15.10 12.21
CA ILE A 284 25.63 14.83 12.93
C ILE A 284 25.92 14.33 14.36
N ALA A 285 27.03 13.63 14.56
CA ALA A 285 27.48 13.18 15.88
C ALA A 285 27.85 14.31 16.87
N ASN A 286 27.89 15.58 16.42
CA ASN A 286 28.04 16.74 17.29
C ASN A 286 26.73 17.15 17.98
N LEU A 287 25.58 16.63 17.56
CA LEU A 287 24.28 16.86 18.21
C LEU A 287 24.17 16.05 19.51
N SER A 288 25.03 16.38 20.48
CA SER A 288 25.29 15.55 21.68
C SER A 288 24.08 15.26 22.56
N ASN A 289 23.01 16.06 22.46
CA ASN A 289 21.76 15.86 23.20
C ASN A 289 20.71 15.01 22.48
N LEU A 290 21.01 14.51 21.28
CA LEU A 290 20.08 13.72 20.49
C LEU A 290 19.72 12.40 21.18
N ILE A 291 18.42 12.17 21.34
CA ILE A 291 17.79 10.98 21.91
C ILE A 291 17.17 10.14 20.79
N TRP A 292 16.63 10.78 19.75
CA TRP A 292 16.00 10.12 18.62
C TRP A 292 16.53 10.70 17.31
N LEU A 293 17.13 9.83 16.49
CA LEU A 293 17.50 10.12 15.11
C LEU A 293 16.73 9.20 14.16
N GLU A 294 15.85 9.78 13.35
CA GLU A 294 15.09 9.06 12.33
C GLU A 294 15.18 9.77 10.99
N ILE A 295 15.91 9.17 10.08
CA ILE A 295 16.14 9.70 8.73
C ILE A 295 16.00 8.60 7.66
N GLY A 296 15.32 7.50 8.00
CA GLY A 296 15.01 6.41 7.06
C GLY A 296 13.99 6.79 5.98
N GLY A 297 13.75 5.92 5.00
CA GLY A 297 12.85 6.18 3.88
C GLY A 297 13.38 7.24 2.92
N ASN A 298 14.70 7.46 2.88
CA ASN A 298 15.38 8.48 2.08
C ASN A 298 16.38 7.84 1.11
N ASP A 299 16.88 8.62 0.16
CA ASP A 299 17.94 8.25 -0.80
C ASP A 299 19.35 8.35 -0.20
N LEU A 300 19.50 8.02 1.09
CA LEU A 300 20.79 8.04 1.77
C LEU A 300 21.68 6.91 1.26
N GLU A 301 22.93 7.22 0.93
CA GLU A 301 23.93 6.29 0.41
C GLU A 301 25.19 6.25 1.28
N GLY A 302 26.12 5.36 0.95
CA GLY A 302 27.38 5.22 1.67
C GLY A 302 27.25 4.38 2.95
N GLU A 303 28.26 4.48 3.81
CA GLU A 303 28.34 3.70 5.05
C GLU A 303 27.66 4.41 6.22
N ILE A 304 27.20 3.62 7.21
CA ILE A 304 26.73 4.18 8.48
C ILE A 304 27.95 4.78 9.21
N PRO A 305 27.94 6.08 9.57
CA PRO A 305 29.09 6.70 10.20
C PRO A 305 29.37 6.12 11.59
N GLY A 306 30.57 5.55 11.79
CA GLY A 306 31.02 5.10 13.11
C GLY A 306 31.04 6.23 14.16
N ALA A 307 31.12 7.50 13.72
CA ALA A 307 31.06 8.68 14.57
C ALA A 307 29.73 8.81 15.34
N LEU A 308 28.64 8.20 14.87
CA LEU A 308 27.33 8.20 15.56
C LEU A 308 27.43 7.66 16.99
N SER A 309 28.46 6.85 17.32
CA SER A 309 28.73 6.37 18.68
C SER A 309 28.92 7.48 19.72
N ARG A 310 29.28 8.70 19.29
CA ARG A 310 29.43 9.86 20.18
C ARG A 310 28.10 10.39 20.72
N LEU A 311 26.97 9.99 20.13
CA LEU A 311 25.63 10.37 20.57
C LEU A 311 25.21 9.57 21.81
N SER A 312 25.90 9.77 22.94
CA SER A 312 25.74 8.97 24.17
C SER A 312 24.33 8.97 24.78
N LYS A 313 23.45 9.91 24.40
CA LYS A 313 22.05 9.97 24.83
C LYS A 313 21.09 9.27 23.89
N LEU A 314 21.55 8.80 22.73
CA LEU A 314 20.71 8.22 21.68
C LEU A 314 20.04 6.94 22.18
N GLN A 315 18.72 6.91 22.05
CA GLN A 315 17.85 5.79 22.37
C GLN A 315 17.26 5.17 21.11
N LYS A 316 16.98 5.97 20.08
CA LYS A 316 16.44 5.46 18.82
C LYS A 316 17.31 5.89 17.65
N LEU A 317 17.76 4.90 16.87
CA LEU A 317 18.45 5.10 15.61
C LEU A 317 17.69 4.38 14.49
N ILE A 318 17.02 5.15 13.65
CA ILE A 318 16.14 4.65 12.58
C ILE A 318 16.66 5.17 11.24
N LEU A 319 17.29 4.27 10.47
CA LEU A 319 17.92 4.51 9.17
C LEU A 319 17.41 3.53 8.11
N ASN A 320 16.21 2.98 8.30
CA ASN A 320 15.64 1.96 7.41
C ASN A 320 15.26 2.50 6.03
N SER A 321 15.02 1.62 5.06
CA SER A 321 14.48 1.97 3.73
C SER A 321 15.32 3.05 3.03
N SER A 322 16.63 2.80 2.92
CA SER A 322 17.62 3.67 2.27
C SER A 322 18.59 2.84 1.40
N LYS A 323 19.66 3.46 0.90
CA LYS A 323 20.70 2.84 0.07
C LYS A 323 22.02 2.71 0.83
N LEU A 324 21.96 2.57 2.15
CA LEU A 324 23.15 2.43 3.00
C LEU A 324 23.81 1.08 2.75
N LYS A 325 25.15 1.07 2.70
CA LYS A 325 25.96 -0.10 2.37
C LYS A 325 27.10 -0.32 3.36
N GLY A 326 27.82 -1.42 3.21
CA GLY A 326 28.95 -1.78 4.08
C GLY A 326 28.47 -2.38 5.40
N SER A 327 29.36 -2.44 6.39
CA SER A 327 29.07 -3.08 7.68
C SER A 327 28.37 -2.15 8.67
N ILE A 328 27.69 -2.78 9.64
CA ILE A 328 27.21 -2.08 10.84
C ILE A 328 28.43 -1.77 11.71
N PRO A 329 28.77 -0.49 11.98
CA PRO A 329 29.98 -0.15 12.72
C PRO A 329 29.97 -0.72 14.14
N VAL A 330 31.05 -1.39 14.53
CA VAL A 330 31.23 -1.94 15.89
C VAL A 330 31.13 -0.83 16.95
N THR A 331 31.51 0.41 16.62
CA THR A 331 31.39 1.56 17.52
C THR A 331 29.95 1.89 17.91
N LEU A 332 28.92 1.46 17.14
CA LEU A 332 27.53 1.63 17.57
C LEU A 332 27.23 0.88 18.87
N CYS A 333 28.03 -0.13 19.23
CA CYS A 333 27.93 -0.81 20.52
C CYS A 333 28.28 0.07 21.72
N ASP A 334 28.94 1.21 21.52
CA ASP A 334 29.23 2.18 22.58
C ASP A 334 27.98 3.00 22.98
N LEU A 335 26.89 2.90 22.21
CA LEU A 335 25.61 3.55 22.50
C LEU A 335 24.87 2.81 23.61
N GLY A 336 25.35 2.97 24.86
CA GLY A 336 24.82 2.26 26.03
C GLY A 336 23.35 2.56 26.39
N ARG A 337 22.70 3.54 25.75
CA ARG A 337 21.28 3.87 25.92
C ARG A 337 20.40 3.48 24.73
N LEU A 338 20.99 2.89 23.68
CA LEU A 338 20.28 2.52 22.47
C LEU A 338 19.21 1.48 22.79
N TYR A 339 17.95 1.90 22.66
CA TYR A 339 16.75 1.12 22.90
C TYR A 339 16.26 0.42 21.62
N GLU A 340 16.31 1.13 20.50
CA GLU A 340 15.82 0.67 19.21
C GLU A 340 16.82 0.99 18.10
N LEU A 341 17.19 -0.05 17.35
CA LEU A 341 18.03 0.03 16.16
C LEU A 341 17.24 -0.51 14.96
N ASN A 342 16.90 0.38 14.02
CA ASN A 342 16.20 0.01 12.80
C ASN A 342 17.03 0.39 11.57
N LEU A 343 17.59 -0.62 10.91
CA LEU A 343 18.39 -0.51 9.69
C LEU A 343 17.81 -1.37 8.55
N ALA A 344 16.55 -1.80 8.67
CA ALA A 344 15.92 -2.68 7.70
C ALA A 344 15.83 -2.05 6.30
N ASN A 345 15.71 -2.85 5.24
CA ASN A 345 15.61 -2.40 3.85
C ASN A 345 16.79 -1.47 3.45
N ASN A 346 18.01 -1.99 3.51
CA ASN A 346 19.24 -1.33 3.05
C ASN A 346 20.11 -2.35 2.29
N GLN A 347 21.34 -1.97 1.96
CA GLN A 347 22.36 -2.81 1.31
C GLN A 347 23.50 -3.15 2.30
N LEU A 348 23.20 -3.25 3.59
CA LEU A 348 24.20 -3.54 4.62
C LEU A 348 24.68 -4.98 4.49
N SER A 349 25.98 -5.18 4.60
CA SER A 349 26.64 -6.47 4.39
C SER A 349 27.62 -6.79 5.53
N GLU A 350 28.44 -7.81 5.34
CA GLU A 350 29.38 -8.35 6.35
C GLU A 350 28.69 -8.93 7.59
N GLN A 351 29.45 -9.11 8.68
CA GLN A 351 28.99 -9.82 9.87
C GLN A 351 28.23 -8.92 10.84
N LEU A 352 27.13 -9.44 11.41
CA LEU A 352 26.43 -8.80 12.52
C LEU A 352 27.39 -8.58 13.72
N PRO A 353 27.55 -7.34 14.23
CA PRO A 353 28.46 -7.09 15.35
C PRO A 353 28.04 -7.84 16.62
N ARG A 354 28.92 -8.73 17.09
CA ARG A 354 28.69 -9.55 18.31
C ARG A 354 28.43 -8.72 19.56
N CYS A 355 28.93 -7.49 19.61
CA CYS A 355 28.77 -6.58 20.74
C CYS A 355 27.34 -6.03 20.89
N LEU A 356 26.46 -6.17 19.89
CA LEU A 356 25.05 -5.78 20.03
C LEU A 356 24.36 -6.52 21.19
N GLY A 357 24.76 -7.78 21.44
CA GLY A 357 24.28 -8.55 22.59
C GLY A 357 24.78 -8.06 23.96
N ASN A 358 25.70 -7.10 24.01
CA ASN A 358 26.17 -6.48 25.26
C ASN A 358 25.42 -5.18 25.59
N ILE A 359 24.62 -4.63 24.67
CA ILE A 359 23.89 -3.37 24.88
C ILE A 359 22.64 -3.66 25.70
N SER A 360 22.75 -3.61 27.03
CA SER A 360 21.65 -3.98 27.94
C SER A 360 20.36 -3.17 27.78
N SER A 361 20.42 -1.96 27.22
CA SER A 361 19.25 -1.11 26.95
C SER A 361 18.51 -1.48 25.66
N LEU A 362 19.14 -2.23 24.75
CA LEU A 362 18.59 -2.56 23.44
C LEU A 362 17.47 -3.58 23.59
N GLN A 363 16.30 -3.23 23.08
CA GLN A 363 15.10 -4.08 23.13
C GLN A 363 14.57 -4.40 21.74
N ARG A 364 14.80 -3.53 20.75
CA ARG A 364 14.24 -3.68 19.41
C ARG A 364 15.33 -3.58 18.35
N ILE A 365 15.41 -4.62 17.53
CA ILE A 365 16.36 -4.73 16.44
C ILE A 365 15.59 -5.08 15.18
N TYR A 366 15.70 -4.21 14.17
CA TYR A 366 15.15 -4.43 12.84
C TYR A 366 16.28 -4.31 11.82
N LEU A 367 16.71 -5.45 11.28
CA LEU A 367 17.79 -5.56 10.29
C LEU A 367 17.33 -6.29 9.03
N GLY A 368 16.02 -6.54 8.89
CA GLY A 368 15.47 -7.31 7.78
C GLY A 368 15.77 -6.67 6.41
N HIS A 369 15.78 -7.47 5.34
CA HIS A 369 16.04 -7.04 3.96
C HIS A 369 17.38 -6.29 3.83
N ASN A 370 18.46 -7.02 4.06
CA ASN A 370 19.84 -6.59 3.89
C ASN A 370 20.69 -7.76 3.34
N GLU A 371 21.99 -7.59 3.23
CA GLU A 371 22.96 -8.61 2.81
C GLU A 371 23.81 -9.13 3.98
N LEU A 372 23.33 -8.99 5.23
CA LEU A 372 24.09 -9.32 6.44
C LEU A 372 24.32 -10.83 6.55
N THR A 373 25.47 -11.18 7.12
CA THR A 373 25.89 -12.55 7.39
C THR A 373 26.14 -12.74 8.89
N SER A 374 26.10 -13.99 9.35
CA SER A 374 26.68 -14.44 10.61
C SER A 374 26.58 -15.96 10.64
N VAL A 375 27.59 -16.62 11.23
CA VAL A 375 27.60 -18.08 11.42
C VAL A 375 26.95 -18.49 12.75
N GLU A 376 26.85 -17.57 13.71
CA GLU A 376 26.33 -17.87 15.05
C GLU A 376 25.70 -16.63 15.70
N LEU A 377 24.47 -16.78 16.23
CA LEU A 377 23.73 -15.72 16.91
C LEU A 377 23.84 -15.77 18.45
N SER A 378 24.59 -16.71 19.03
CA SER A 378 24.74 -16.88 20.48
C SER A 378 25.20 -15.60 21.20
N ALA A 379 26.02 -14.79 20.54
CA ALA A 379 26.45 -13.50 21.07
C ALA A 379 25.28 -12.51 21.22
N LEU A 380 24.33 -12.49 20.28
CA LEU A 380 23.15 -11.62 20.32
C LEU A 380 22.23 -12.00 21.49
N TRP A 381 22.06 -13.31 21.73
CA TRP A 381 21.21 -13.85 22.81
C TRP A 381 21.72 -13.56 24.22
N ARG A 382 22.93 -13.02 24.38
CA ARG A 382 23.41 -12.51 25.68
C ARG A 382 22.54 -11.36 26.20
N ASN A 383 21.92 -10.59 25.30
CA ASN A 383 20.99 -9.55 25.67
C ASN A 383 19.62 -10.16 25.99
N LYS A 384 19.30 -10.25 27.28
CA LYS A 384 18.05 -10.82 27.79
C LYS A 384 16.85 -9.86 27.73
N ASN A 385 17.09 -8.60 27.38
CA ASN A 385 16.06 -7.56 27.33
C ASN A 385 15.46 -7.39 25.92
N LEU A 386 15.93 -8.15 24.92
CA LEU A 386 15.37 -8.10 23.57
C LEU A 386 13.89 -8.51 23.58
N GLN A 387 13.07 -7.68 22.97
CA GLN A 387 11.63 -7.86 22.76
C GLN A 387 11.32 -8.15 21.30
N ILE A 388 11.95 -7.42 20.38
CA ILE A 388 11.72 -7.56 18.95
C ILE A 388 13.05 -7.77 18.25
N VAL A 389 13.16 -8.89 17.54
CA VAL A 389 14.30 -9.22 16.70
C VAL A 389 13.78 -9.60 15.32
N ASP A 390 14.05 -8.73 14.34
CA ASP A 390 13.79 -8.98 12.93
C ASP A 390 15.10 -8.99 12.15
N LEU A 391 15.50 -10.19 11.72
CA LEU A 391 16.68 -10.45 10.90
C LEU A 391 16.28 -11.03 9.53
N SER A 392 15.02 -10.85 9.09
CA SER A 392 14.51 -11.53 7.91
C SER A 392 15.21 -11.13 6.62
N SER A 393 15.12 -11.94 5.57
CA SER A 393 15.61 -11.60 4.22
C SER A 393 17.07 -11.11 4.24
N ASN A 394 17.97 -11.97 4.70
CA ASN A 394 19.41 -11.72 4.83
C ASN A 394 20.19 -12.99 4.43
N ASN A 395 21.52 -12.97 4.62
CA ASN A 395 22.42 -14.09 4.34
C ASN A 395 22.90 -14.80 5.62
N PHE A 396 22.11 -14.79 6.70
CA PHE A 396 22.49 -15.47 7.94
C PHE A 396 22.49 -16.99 7.77
N ASN A 397 23.49 -17.68 8.31
CA ASN A 397 23.63 -19.14 8.23
C ASN A 397 23.99 -19.75 9.58
N GLY A 398 24.22 -21.07 9.61
CA GLY A 398 24.48 -21.80 10.85
C GLY A 398 23.22 -22.10 11.65
N SER A 399 23.38 -22.45 12.92
CA SER A 399 22.27 -22.86 13.80
C SER A 399 21.80 -21.74 14.72
N LEU A 400 20.54 -21.82 15.17
CA LEU A 400 19.92 -20.80 16.04
C LEU A 400 20.57 -20.69 17.44
N GLY A 401 21.16 -21.79 17.94
CA GLY A 401 21.73 -21.89 19.29
C GLY A 401 20.66 -22.06 20.38
N SER A 402 20.99 -22.80 21.44
CA SER A 402 20.03 -23.08 22.54
C SER A 402 19.83 -21.89 23.48
N GLU A 403 20.77 -20.94 23.45
CA GLU A 403 20.83 -19.72 24.27
C GLU A 403 19.65 -18.77 23.99
N ILE A 404 19.00 -18.90 22.83
CA ILE A 404 17.84 -18.10 22.45
C ILE A 404 16.71 -18.18 23.50
N GLY A 405 16.54 -19.34 24.14
CA GLY A 405 15.54 -19.52 25.21
C GLY A 405 15.87 -18.81 26.52
N SER A 406 16.97 -18.06 26.60
CA SER A 406 17.31 -17.23 27.76
C SER A 406 16.71 -15.82 27.71
N VAL A 407 16.15 -15.42 26.56
CA VAL A 407 15.63 -14.08 26.30
C VAL A 407 14.10 -14.04 26.53
N GLN A 408 13.68 -14.30 27.76
CA GLN A 408 12.27 -14.56 28.11
C GLN A 408 11.29 -13.41 27.85
N GLY A 409 11.78 -12.19 27.66
CA GLY A 409 10.98 -11.00 27.31
C GLY A 409 10.66 -10.86 25.81
N MET A 410 11.11 -11.79 24.96
CA MET A 410 10.92 -11.72 23.52
C MET A 410 9.45 -11.85 23.12
N GLN A 411 8.99 -10.94 22.26
CA GLN A 411 7.63 -10.86 21.74
C GLN A 411 7.57 -11.21 20.24
N VAL A 412 8.55 -10.75 19.47
CA VAL A 412 8.62 -10.99 18.02
C VAL A 412 9.99 -11.50 17.66
N LEU A 413 10.03 -12.67 17.02
CA LEU A 413 11.22 -13.25 16.44
C LEU A 413 10.98 -13.59 14.98
N ASN A 414 11.55 -12.78 14.10
CA ASN A 414 11.50 -12.99 12.67
C ASN A 414 12.91 -13.27 12.12
N LEU A 415 13.12 -14.50 11.65
CA LEU A 415 14.36 -14.97 11.03
C LEU A 415 14.12 -15.47 9.61
N SER A 416 12.98 -15.16 9.00
CA SER A 416 12.58 -15.73 7.72
C SER A 416 13.50 -15.33 6.56
N GLY A 417 13.54 -16.09 5.47
CA GLY A 417 14.30 -15.72 4.27
C GLY A 417 15.81 -15.64 4.53
N ASN A 418 16.37 -16.66 5.19
CA ASN A 418 17.79 -16.79 5.50
C ASN A 418 18.28 -18.20 5.16
N GLN A 419 19.51 -18.53 5.57
CA GLN A 419 20.13 -19.84 5.35
C GLN A 419 20.33 -20.60 6.68
N PHE A 420 19.53 -20.31 7.72
CA PHE A 420 19.62 -21.03 8.99
C PHE A 420 19.35 -22.52 8.82
N SER A 421 20.14 -23.35 9.49
CA SER A 421 20.11 -24.81 9.40
C SER A 421 20.20 -25.46 10.78
N GLY A 422 20.12 -26.78 10.85
CA GLY A 422 20.04 -27.50 12.11
C GLY A 422 18.60 -27.61 12.65
N ASP A 423 18.47 -28.16 13.85
CA ASP A 423 17.19 -28.36 14.50
C ASP A 423 16.71 -27.07 15.20
N ILE A 424 15.38 -26.90 15.27
CA ILE A 424 14.76 -25.84 16.08
C ILE A 424 15.01 -26.15 17.57
N PRO A 425 15.67 -25.27 18.35
CA PRO A 425 15.97 -25.52 19.75
C PRO A 425 14.71 -25.66 20.62
N ILE A 426 14.63 -26.73 21.42
CA ILE A 426 13.52 -26.95 22.36
C ILE A 426 13.39 -25.82 23.40
N THR A 427 14.48 -25.09 23.65
CA THR A 427 14.54 -23.96 24.58
C THR A 427 13.71 -22.77 24.14
N ILE A 428 13.32 -22.67 22.85
CA ILE A 428 12.38 -21.64 22.38
C ILE A 428 11.05 -21.72 23.13
N GLY A 429 10.60 -22.90 23.55
CA GLY A 429 9.39 -23.05 24.38
C GLY A 429 9.43 -22.29 25.71
N ARG A 430 10.58 -21.77 26.16
CA ARG A 430 10.70 -20.93 27.36
C ARG A 430 10.33 -19.45 27.12
N LEU A 431 10.04 -19.06 25.88
CA LEU A 431 9.72 -17.68 25.50
C LEU A 431 8.21 -17.43 25.66
N GLU A 432 7.73 -17.43 26.91
CA GLU A 432 6.29 -17.38 27.23
C GLU A 432 5.57 -16.12 26.71
N HIS A 433 6.31 -15.02 26.49
CA HIS A 433 5.80 -13.75 25.96
C HIS A 433 5.84 -13.66 24.42
N LEU A 434 6.31 -14.70 23.74
CA LEU A 434 6.50 -14.68 22.29
C LEU A 434 5.14 -14.72 21.58
N GLU A 435 4.81 -13.64 20.88
CA GLU A 435 3.59 -13.46 20.11
C GLU A 435 3.75 -13.90 18.65
N LYS A 436 4.90 -13.64 18.05
CA LYS A 436 5.18 -13.96 16.64
C LYS A 436 6.50 -14.69 16.47
N LEU A 437 6.44 -15.87 15.88
CA LEU A 437 7.60 -16.69 15.52
C LEU A 437 7.57 -16.99 14.02
N ILE A 438 8.52 -16.43 13.28
CA ILE A 438 8.56 -16.48 11.82
C ILE A 438 9.93 -16.98 11.38
N PHE A 439 10.01 -18.26 11.03
CA PHE A 439 11.23 -18.95 10.57
C PHE A 439 11.12 -19.41 9.11
N SER A 440 10.12 -18.92 8.38
CA SER A 440 9.86 -19.38 7.02
C SER A 440 11.04 -19.17 6.06
N SER A 441 11.12 -19.97 5.00
CA SER A 441 12.16 -19.84 3.96
C SER A 441 13.58 -19.89 4.55
N ASN A 442 13.90 -21.03 5.18
CA ASN A 442 15.23 -21.35 5.73
C ASN A 442 15.60 -22.82 5.42
N ASN A 443 16.77 -23.26 5.89
CA ASN A 443 17.24 -24.65 5.77
C ASN A 443 17.05 -25.47 7.06
N LEU A 444 16.12 -25.07 7.95
CA LEU A 444 15.91 -25.75 9.23
C LEU A 444 15.37 -27.15 9.00
N HIS A 445 15.85 -28.12 9.78
CA HIS A 445 15.43 -29.51 9.72
C HIS A 445 15.08 -30.06 11.10
N GLY A 446 14.92 -31.38 11.20
CA GLY A 446 14.52 -32.03 12.45
C GLY A 446 13.02 -31.96 12.67
N TYR A 447 12.59 -31.79 13.92
CA TYR A 447 11.19 -31.84 14.33
C TYR A 447 10.70 -30.47 14.79
N ILE A 448 9.40 -30.21 14.64
CA ILE A 448 8.75 -29.10 15.37
C ILE A 448 8.74 -29.48 16.86
N PRO A 449 9.34 -28.69 17.77
CA PRO A 449 9.42 -29.07 19.18
C PRO A 449 8.06 -29.12 19.87
N GLU A 450 7.80 -30.17 20.64
CA GLU A 450 6.61 -30.29 21.50
C GLU A 450 6.51 -29.13 22.53
N SER A 451 7.66 -28.54 22.91
CA SER A 451 7.72 -27.40 23.83
C SER A 451 7.10 -26.13 23.27
N PHE A 452 6.77 -26.06 21.98
CA PHE A 452 6.03 -24.93 21.42
C PHE A 452 4.63 -24.78 22.03
N SER A 453 4.09 -25.84 22.64
CA SER A 453 2.85 -25.77 23.42
C SER A 453 2.93 -24.91 24.68
N GLU A 454 4.14 -24.56 25.14
CA GLU A 454 4.39 -23.66 26.28
C GLU A 454 4.39 -22.17 25.87
N LEU A 455 4.34 -21.86 24.57
CA LEU A 455 4.31 -20.48 24.05
C LEU A 455 2.92 -19.87 24.18
N VAL A 456 2.45 -19.64 25.41
CA VAL A 456 1.06 -19.26 25.72
C VAL A 456 0.60 -17.93 25.08
N ALA A 457 1.52 -17.01 24.79
CA ALA A 457 1.23 -15.74 24.11
C ALA A 457 1.23 -15.84 22.57
N LEU A 458 1.59 -16.98 21.99
CA LEU A 458 1.82 -17.13 20.55
C LEU A 458 0.54 -16.93 19.74
N GLN A 459 0.60 -15.98 18.81
CA GLN A 459 -0.48 -15.61 17.90
C GLN A 459 -0.16 -15.96 16.45
N TYR A 460 1.12 -15.91 16.07
CA TYR A 460 1.56 -16.12 14.69
C TYR A 460 2.74 -17.08 14.64
N LEU A 461 2.55 -18.22 13.97
CA LEU A 461 3.60 -19.22 13.77
C LEU A 461 3.76 -19.54 12.28
N ASP A 462 4.92 -19.19 11.72
CA ASP A 462 5.27 -19.53 10.34
C ASP A 462 6.60 -20.29 10.30
N LEU A 463 6.52 -21.57 9.94
CA LEU A 463 7.65 -22.47 9.72
C LEU A 463 7.70 -22.97 8.27
N SER A 464 6.98 -22.31 7.36
CA SER A 464 6.86 -22.75 5.97
C SER A 464 8.19 -22.72 5.22
N GLN A 465 8.29 -23.44 4.10
CA GLN A 465 9.48 -23.46 3.23
C GLN A 465 10.77 -23.78 4.00
N ASN A 466 10.77 -24.89 4.71
CA ASN A 466 11.93 -25.42 5.43
C ASN A 466 12.11 -26.91 5.12
N ASN A 467 13.02 -27.56 5.82
CA ASN A 467 13.30 -28.98 5.72
C ASN A 467 12.82 -29.78 6.96
N LEU A 468 11.81 -29.29 7.67
CA LEU A 468 11.27 -29.91 8.88
C LEU A 468 10.57 -31.23 8.57
N SER A 469 10.65 -32.17 9.51
CA SER A 469 10.21 -33.56 9.35
C SER A 469 9.46 -34.06 10.59
N GLY A 470 8.84 -35.24 10.47
CA GLY A 470 8.02 -35.83 11.52
C GLY A 470 6.64 -35.20 11.63
N ALA A 471 5.95 -35.48 12.74
CA ALA A 471 4.57 -35.05 12.96
C ALA A 471 4.45 -33.62 13.46
N ILE A 472 3.34 -32.97 13.11
CA ILE A 472 2.91 -31.72 13.74
C ILE A 472 2.51 -32.05 15.19
N PRO A 473 3.15 -31.46 16.22
CA PRO A 473 2.83 -31.74 17.62
C PRO A 473 1.35 -31.49 17.92
N LYS A 474 0.66 -32.52 18.43
CA LYS A 474 -0.76 -32.41 18.80
C LYS A 474 -0.98 -31.42 19.96
N SER A 475 0.05 -31.20 20.77
CA SER A 475 0.06 -30.22 21.86
C SER A 475 -0.24 -28.79 21.40
N LEU A 476 0.03 -28.43 20.13
CA LEU A 476 -0.27 -27.11 19.56
C LEU A 476 -1.76 -26.78 19.51
N GLU A 477 -2.66 -27.78 19.57
CA GLU A 477 -4.12 -27.55 19.67
C GLU A 477 -4.52 -26.75 20.92
N LYS A 478 -3.65 -26.74 21.95
CA LYS A 478 -3.91 -26.10 23.25
C LYS A 478 -3.52 -24.63 23.31
N LEU A 479 -2.86 -24.08 22.28
CA LEU A 479 -2.42 -22.69 22.29
C LEU A 479 -3.64 -21.76 22.18
N PRO A 480 -3.92 -20.93 23.21
CA PRO A 480 -5.20 -20.22 23.30
C PRO A 480 -5.30 -19.04 22.34
N ASN A 481 -4.17 -18.44 21.98
CA ASN A 481 -4.11 -17.19 21.23
C ASN A 481 -3.64 -17.37 19.77
N LEU A 482 -3.36 -18.59 19.32
CA LEU A 482 -2.81 -18.83 17.99
C LEU A 482 -3.86 -18.51 16.93
N VAL A 483 -3.59 -17.51 16.09
CA VAL A 483 -4.48 -17.03 15.01
C VAL A 483 -3.96 -17.47 13.64
N TYR A 484 -2.65 -17.45 13.44
CA TYR A 484 -2.01 -17.81 12.18
C TYR A 484 -1.04 -18.97 12.36
N PHE A 485 -1.13 -19.94 11.45
CA PHE A 485 -0.28 -21.11 11.42
C PHE A 485 0.03 -21.52 9.99
N ASN A 486 1.32 -21.64 9.65
CA ASN A 486 1.77 -22.13 8.36
C ASN A 486 3.01 -23.01 8.49
N VAL A 487 2.92 -24.23 7.96
CA VAL A 487 4.01 -25.22 7.89
C VAL A 487 4.16 -25.80 6.49
N SER A 488 3.61 -25.12 5.48
CA SER A 488 3.65 -25.54 4.09
C SER A 488 5.09 -25.70 3.59
N PHE A 489 5.28 -26.51 2.55
CA PHE A 489 6.57 -26.77 1.91
C PHE A 489 7.65 -27.23 2.88
N ASN A 490 7.34 -28.28 3.66
CA ASN A 490 8.28 -29.02 4.50
C ASN A 490 8.29 -30.52 4.13
N ARG A 491 8.92 -31.36 4.95
CA ARG A 491 8.92 -32.83 4.87
C ARG A 491 8.12 -33.46 6.03
N LEU A 492 7.07 -32.79 6.50
CA LEU A 492 6.24 -33.27 7.61
C LEU A 492 5.40 -34.49 7.21
N SER A 493 5.13 -35.35 8.18
CA SER A 493 4.41 -36.62 8.00
C SER A 493 3.45 -36.90 9.16
N GLY A 494 2.46 -37.76 8.94
CA GLY A 494 1.50 -38.14 9.98
C GLY A 494 0.22 -37.31 10.00
N GLU A 495 -0.57 -37.47 11.07
CA GLU A 495 -1.91 -36.87 11.17
C GLU A 495 -1.83 -35.39 11.53
N ILE A 496 -2.54 -34.54 10.77
CA ILE A 496 -2.72 -33.12 11.08
C ILE A 496 -3.68 -33.00 12.28
N PRO A 497 -3.31 -32.24 13.34
CA PRO A 497 -4.21 -31.95 14.46
C PRO A 497 -5.53 -31.32 13.98
N ASN A 498 -6.61 -31.54 14.72
CA ASN A 498 -7.97 -31.20 14.27
C ASN A 498 -8.77 -30.35 15.28
N GLU A 499 -8.19 -30.06 16.46
CA GLU A 499 -8.78 -29.20 17.48
C GLU A 499 -8.14 -27.80 17.51
N GLY A 500 -8.70 -26.90 18.33
CA GLY A 500 -8.21 -25.51 18.45
C GLY A 500 -8.29 -24.74 17.13
N LEU A 501 -7.24 -23.96 16.81
CA LEU A 501 -7.13 -23.21 15.55
C LEU A 501 -7.26 -24.12 14.31
N PHE A 502 -6.77 -25.36 14.39
CA PHE A 502 -6.72 -26.27 13.25
C PHE A 502 -8.10 -26.54 12.63
N LYS A 503 -9.20 -26.35 13.38
CA LYS A 503 -10.58 -26.40 12.86
C LYS A 503 -10.84 -25.43 11.72
N ASN A 504 -10.24 -24.24 11.79
CA ASN A 504 -10.47 -23.13 10.88
C ASN A 504 -9.40 -23.03 9.77
N LEU A 505 -8.36 -23.86 9.81
CA LEU A 505 -7.29 -23.86 8.80
C LEU A 505 -7.72 -24.58 7.51
N THR A 506 -7.24 -24.06 6.37
CA THR A 506 -7.43 -24.63 5.03
C THR A 506 -6.22 -25.46 4.61
N ALA A 507 -6.22 -25.96 3.37
CA ALA A 507 -5.11 -26.69 2.79
C ALA A 507 -3.80 -25.88 2.68
N ASP A 508 -3.90 -24.55 2.64
CA ASP A 508 -2.76 -23.66 2.34
C ASP A 508 -1.68 -23.72 3.41
N SER A 509 -2.06 -23.89 4.68
CA SER A 509 -1.13 -24.05 5.81
C SER A 509 -0.28 -25.32 5.74
N PHE A 510 -0.65 -26.32 4.92
CA PHE A 510 -0.05 -27.66 4.93
C PHE A 510 0.48 -28.11 3.56
N ILE A 511 0.18 -27.39 2.48
CA ILE A 511 0.55 -27.74 1.11
C ILE A 511 2.06 -28.03 0.99
N GLY A 512 2.46 -28.95 0.12
CA GLY A 512 3.86 -29.32 -0.07
C GLY A 512 4.39 -30.42 0.86
N ASN A 513 3.69 -30.75 1.95
CA ASN A 513 4.01 -31.89 2.82
C ASN A 513 3.31 -33.17 2.36
N LYS A 514 4.02 -34.02 1.61
CA LYS A 514 3.41 -35.17 0.91
C LYS A 514 2.91 -36.29 1.83
N GLU A 515 3.47 -36.42 3.02
CA GLU A 515 3.18 -37.52 3.96
C GLU A 515 2.21 -37.13 5.06
N LEU A 516 1.67 -35.91 5.04
CA LEU A 516 0.60 -35.51 5.94
C LEU A 516 -0.72 -36.18 5.54
N CYS A 517 -1.51 -36.52 6.54
CA CYS A 517 -2.86 -37.05 6.38
C CYS A 517 -3.83 -36.38 7.38
N GLY A 518 -5.13 -36.39 7.12
CA GLY A 518 -6.09 -35.76 8.03
C GLY A 518 -7.47 -35.52 7.44
N ALA A 519 -8.16 -34.52 7.97
CA ALA A 519 -9.50 -34.12 7.53
C ALA A 519 -9.49 -33.65 6.07
N SER A 520 -10.60 -33.91 5.35
CA SER A 520 -10.73 -33.61 3.92
C SER A 520 -10.52 -32.13 3.56
N ARG A 521 -10.84 -31.19 4.47
CA ARG A 521 -10.64 -29.74 4.27
C ARG A 521 -9.18 -29.35 4.01
N PHE A 522 -8.24 -30.13 4.53
CA PHE A 522 -6.81 -29.90 4.36
C PHE A 522 -6.29 -30.36 2.98
N LYS A 523 -7.14 -30.99 2.15
CA LYS A 523 -6.77 -31.55 0.83
C LYS A 523 -5.57 -32.51 0.87
N VAL A 524 -5.36 -33.21 1.98
CA VAL A 524 -4.37 -34.27 2.15
C VAL A 524 -5.04 -35.65 2.10
N MET A 525 -4.24 -36.73 2.03
CA MET A 525 -4.79 -38.10 2.08
C MET A 525 -5.50 -38.34 3.43
N GLN A 526 -6.55 -39.16 3.45
CA GLN A 526 -7.12 -39.61 4.73
C GLN A 526 -6.14 -40.54 5.43
N CYS A 527 -6.00 -40.38 6.75
CA CYS A 527 -5.13 -41.25 7.53
C CYS A 527 -5.63 -42.70 7.46
N LYS A 528 -4.75 -43.62 7.08
CA LYS A 528 -5.07 -45.05 7.08
C LYS A 528 -5.32 -45.48 8.52
N ALA A 529 -6.56 -45.87 8.84
CA ALA A 529 -6.85 -46.54 10.10
C ALA A 529 -5.91 -47.75 10.22
N ARG A 530 -5.21 -47.87 11.36
CA ARG A 530 -4.42 -49.07 11.67
C ARG A 530 -5.38 -50.26 11.77
N SER A 531 -5.63 -50.95 10.66
CA SER A 531 -6.26 -52.27 10.68
C SER A 531 -5.19 -53.34 10.85
N SER A 532 -5.22 -54.01 11.99
CA SER A 532 -4.46 -55.22 12.27
C SER A 532 -4.94 -56.38 11.38
N SER A 533 -4.01 -57.01 10.64
CA SER A 533 -4.13 -58.30 9.92
C SER A 533 -5.14 -58.31 8.73
N LYS A 534 -4.93 -59.01 7.60
CA LYS A 534 -4.28 -60.29 7.33
C LYS A 534 -3.65 -60.32 5.93
N THR A 535 -2.55 -61.06 5.86
CA THR A 535 -1.96 -61.62 4.65
C THR A 535 -2.90 -62.63 3.98
N ARG A 536 -2.97 -62.58 2.63
CA ARG A 536 -3.09 -63.68 1.63
C ARG A 536 -3.93 -63.24 0.41
N ALA A 537 -3.25 -62.77 -0.63
CA ALA A 537 -3.80 -62.75 -2.00
C ALA A 537 -2.71 -62.76 -3.10
N TRP A 538 -1.52 -63.32 -2.83
CA TRP A 538 -0.40 -63.34 -3.79
C TRP A 538 -0.19 -64.71 -4.47
N LYS A 539 -1.09 -65.67 -4.28
CA LYS A 539 -0.89 -67.04 -4.79
C LYS A 539 -1.44 -67.32 -6.20
N TYR A 540 -2.06 -66.35 -6.87
CA TYR A 540 -2.71 -66.59 -8.19
C TYR A 540 -2.38 -65.58 -9.29
N ILE A 541 -1.58 -64.53 -9.03
CA ILE A 541 -1.31 -63.46 -10.01
C ILE A 541 0.00 -63.70 -10.81
N LEU A 542 0.92 -64.53 -10.31
CA LEU A 542 2.23 -64.74 -10.94
C LEU A 542 2.25 -65.56 -12.25
N PRO A 543 1.39 -66.58 -12.49
CA PRO A 543 1.44 -67.35 -13.74
C PRO A 543 0.90 -66.57 -14.96
N SER A 544 -0.02 -65.64 -14.72
CA SER A 544 -0.72 -64.87 -15.77
C SER A 544 0.15 -63.78 -16.38
N ILE A 545 1.06 -63.20 -15.59
CA ILE A 545 1.95 -62.11 -16.03
C ILE A 545 3.08 -62.64 -16.93
N ALA A 546 3.60 -63.84 -16.66
CA ALA A 546 4.67 -64.45 -17.45
C ALA A 546 4.21 -64.81 -18.88
N PHE A 547 2.96 -65.28 -19.04
CA PHE A 547 2.41 -65.61 -20.36
C PHE A 547 2.20 -64.37 -21.23
N ILE A 548 1.75 -63.26 -20.64
CA ILE A 548 1.54 -61.98 -21.34
C ILE A 548 2.88 -61.35 -21.78
N ILE A 549 3.92 -61.47 -20.96
CA ILE A 549 5.26 -60.95 -21.30
C ILE A 549 5.90 -61.77 -22.44
N CYS A 550 5.76 -63.09 -22.45
CA CYS A 550 6.24 -63.92 -23.56
C CYS A 550 5.50 -63.65 -24.87
N LEU A 551 4.18 -63.41 -24.83
CA LEU A 551 3.40 -63.05 -26.02
C LEU A 551 3.81 -61.68 -26.56
N ALA A 552 4.05 -60.70 -25.68
CA ALA A 552 4.47 -59.36 -26.06
C ALA A 552 5.86 -59.34 -26.73
N ILE A 553 6.80 -60.18 -26.27
CA ILE A 553 8.15 -60.26 -26.85
C ILE A 553 8.11 -60.87 -28.26
N ILE A 554 7.26 -61.88 -28.50
CA ILE A 554 7.07 -62.49 -29.82
C ILE A 554 6.40 -61.52 -30.80
N VAL A 555 5.41 -60.75 -30.33
CA VAL A 555 4.73 -59.72 -31.13
C VAL A 555 5.69 -58.59 -31.48
N VAL A 556 6.52 -58.12 -30.54
CA VAL A 556 7.53 -57.08 -30.81
C VAL A 556 8.62 -57.56 -31.79
N TRP A 557 8.99 -58.83 -31.73
CA TRP A 557 9.95 -59.43 -32.67
C TRP A 557 9.37 -59.54 -34.10
N LEU A 558 8.10 -59.93 -34.23
CA LEU A 558 7.40 -59.99 -35.52
C LEU A 558 7.09 -58.60 -36.10
N MET A 559 6.81 -57.61 -35.24
CA MET A 559 6.56 -56.22 -35.63
C MET A 559 7.85 -55.50 -36.07
N ARG A 560 9.02 -55.84 -35.51
CA ARG A 560 10.30 -55.25 -35.93
C ARG A 560 10.83 -55.79 -37.26
N HIS A 561 10.32 -56.91 -37.76
CA HIS A 561 10.76 -57.49 -39.04
C HIS A 561 9.88 -57.12 -40.24
N ARG A 562 8.74 -56.46 -40.04
CA ARG A 562 7.79 -56.18 -41.13
C ARG A 562 7.41 -54.69 -41.14
N ASN A 563 8.01 -54.00 -42.12
CA ASN A 563 7.77 -52.62 -42.56
C ASN A 563 8.56 -51.48 -41.89
N ARG A 564 9.68 -51.17 -42.56
CA ARG A 564 9.96 -49.83 -43.08
C ARG A 564 8.76 -49.28 -43.88
N ASN A 565 8.64 -47.95 -43.87
CA ASN A 565 7.86 -47.05 -44.75
C ASN A 565 6.64 -46.36 -44.11
N THR A 566 6.86 -45.06 -43.84
CA THR A 566 6.01 -43.89 -44.12
C THR A 566 4.53 -43.85 -43.68
N THR A 567 4.33 -42.98 -42.69
CA THR A 567 3.39 -41.83 -42.57
C THR A 567 1.86 -41.97 -42.60
N LEU A 568 1.32 -41.33 -41.53
CA LEU A 568 0.10 -40.53 -41.36
C LEU A 568 -1.21 -41.16 -40.83
N THR A 569 -1.62 -40.55 -39.70
CA THR A 569 -2.96 -40.32 -39.13
C THR A 569 -3.82 -41.51 -38.68
N SER A 570 -4.13 -41.58 -37.38
CA SER A 570 -5.42 -41.08 -36.89
C SER A 570 -5.46 -40.96 -35.35
N GLN A 571 -6.40 -40.13 -34.94
CA GLN A 571 -6.82 -39.69 -33.60
C GLN A 571 -6.76 -40.74 -32.47
N SER A 572 -6.35 -40.27 -31.28
CA SER A 572 -6.84 -40.82 -30.02
C SER A 572 -7.19 -39.68 -29.07
N SER A 573 -8.44 -39.67 -28.65
CA SER A 573 -8.99 -38.91 -27.52
C SER A 573 -8.20 -39.21 -26.25
N SER A 574 -7.59 -38.21 -25.64
CA SER A 574 -6.93 -38.33 -24.34
C SER A 574 -7.44 -37.25 -23.39
N LEU A 575 -7.78 -37.68 -22.17
CA LEU A 575 -8.00 -36.79 -21.04
C LEU A 575 -6.78 -35.86 -20.91
N VAL A 576 -7.02 -34.55 -20.92
CA VAL A 576 -5.98 -33.52 -20.85
C VAL A 576 -5.29 -33.58 -19.49
N THR A 577 -4.21 -34.35 -19.39
CA THR A 577 -3.18 -34.14 -18.37
C THR A 577 -2.48 -32.82 -18.67
N VAL A 578 -2.64 -31.81 -17.82
CA VAL A 578 -1.89 -30.54 -17.90
C VAL A 578 -0.40 -30.87 -17.92
N LYS A 579 0.27 -30.55 -19.02
CA LYS A 579 1.70 -30.77 -19.21
C LYS A 579 2.45 -29.83 -18.26
N ARG A 580 3.12 -30.38 -17.25
CA ARG A 580 3.88 -29.58 -16.27
C ARG A 580 5.22 -29.17 -16.89
N ILE A 581 5.37 -27.87 -17.17
CA ILE A 581 6.59 -27.28 -17.73
C ILE A 581 7.54 -26.92 -16.57
N SER A 582 8.78 -27.40 -16.60
CA SER A 582 9.77 -27.13 -15.55
C SER A 582 10.58 -25.84 -15.81
N TYR A 583 11.28 -25.36 -14.77
CA TYR A 583 12.23 -24.25 -14.89
C TYR A 583 13.27 -24.48 -15.99
N TYR A 584 13.82 -25.69 -16.08
CA TYR A 584 14.82 -26.01 -17.10
C TYR A 584 14.25 -26.03 -18.52
N ASP A 585 12.98 -26.41 -18.68
CA ASP A 585 12.30 -26.33 -19.96
C ASP A 585 12.14 -24.87 -20.39
N ILE A 586 11.76 -23.97 -19.47
CA ILE A 586 11.67 -22.53 -19.70
C ILE A 586 13.05 -21.96 -20.06
N LEU A 587 14.06 -22.24 -19.25
CA LEU A 587 15.42 -21.73 -19.43
C LEU A 587 15.99 -22.15 -20.80
N LYS A 588 15.80 -23.42 -21.17
CA LYS A 588 16.23 -23.93 -22.49
C LYS A 588 15.43 -23.31 -23.63
N SER A 589 14.10 -23.20 -23.47
CA SER A 589 13.21 -22.68 -24.52
C SER A 589 13.43 -21.19 -24.82
N THR A 590 13.92 -20.42 -23.85
CA THR A 590 14.18 -18.98 -23.94
C THR A 590 15.64 -18.65 -24.22
N ASN A 591 16.50 -19.66 -24.44
CA ASN A 591 17.95 -19.52 -24.56
C ASN A 591 18.58 -18.77 -23.36
N ASN A 592 18.29 -19.22 -22.14
CA ASN A 592 18.70 -18.55 -20.89
C ASN A 592 18.19 -17.10 -20.76
N PHE A 593 16.93 -16.86 -21.13
CA PHE A 593 16.31 -15.52 -21.10
C PHE A 593 17.07 -14.47 -21.92
N ASP A 594 17.56 -14.89 -23.08
CA ASP A 594 18.24 -14.01 -24.04
C ASP A 594 17.36 -12.81 -24.41
N ASP A 595 17.97 -11.63 -24.53
CA ASP A 595 17.26 -10.41 -24.95
C ASP A 595 16.75 -10.52 -26.40
N GLU A 596 17.32 -11.39 -27.25
CA GLU A 596 16.77 -11.70 -28.59
C GLU A 596 15.37 -12.33 -28.54
N ASN A 597 15.06 -13.03 -27.44
CA ASN A 597 13.74 -13.64 -27.22
C ASN A 597 12.80 -12.74 -26.42
N LEU A 598 13.23 -11.53 -26.01
CA LEU A 598 12.41 -10.64 -25.23
C LEU A 598 11.36 -9.94 -26.10
N ILE A 599 10.08 -10.18 -25.80
CA ILE A 599 8.95 -9.64 -26.58
C ILE A 599 8.14 -8.57 -25.83
N GLY A 600 8.41 -8.35 -24.54
CA GLY A 600 7.76 -7.29 -23.76
C GLY A 600 8.42 -7.00 -22.42
N ARG A 601 8.35 -5.73 -21.97
CA ARG A 601 8.74 -5.28 -20.63
C ARG A 601 7.58 -4.53 -20.00
N GLY A 602 7.17 -4.93 -18.80
CA GLY A 602 6.13 -4.26 -18.01
C GLY A 602 6.60 -3.91 -16.61
N SER A 603 5.77 -3.19 -15.85
CA SER A 603 6.07 -2.84 -14.45
C SER A 603 6.18 -4.06 -13.52
N MET A 604 5.57 -5.18 -13.90
CA MET A 604 5.50 -6.41 -13.10
C MET A 604 6.48 -7.50 -13.55
N GLY A 605 7.19 -7.32 -14.66
CA GLY A 605 8.08 -8.35 -15.20
C GLY A 605 8.41 -8.22 -16.68
N LYS A 606 8.98 -9.30 -17.24
CA LYS A 606 9.41 -9.40 -18.64
C LYS A 606 8.69 -10.56 -19.33
N VAL A 607 8.43 -10.44 -20.63
CA VAL A 607 7.80 -11.50 -21.43
C VAL A 607 8.78 -11.96 -22.49
N TYR A 608 9.04 -13.27 -22.54
CA TYR A 608 9.95 -13.91 -23.49
C TYR A 608 9.19 -14.84 -24.43
N LYS A 609 9.65 -14.95 -25.68
CA LYS A 609 9.24 -16.02 -26.60
C LYS A 609 10.04 -17.27 -26.28
N GLY A 610 9.36 -18.37 -25.97
CA GLY A 610 9.97 -19.68 -25.73
C GLY A 610 9.67 -20.65 -26.86
N THR A 611 10.67 -21.36 -27.36
CA THR A 611 10.51 -22.48 -28.31
C THR A 611 10.91 -23.78 -27.62
N PHE A 612 9.93 -24.63 -27.29
CA PHE A 612 10.16 -25.89 -26.58
C PHE A 612 10.65 -27.01 -27.51
N SER A 613 11.23 -28.06 -26.93
CA SER A 613 11.84 -29.17 -27.69
C SER A 613 10.87 -29.98 -28.54
N ASP A 614 9.57 -29.91 -28.25
CA ASP A 614 8.51 -30.54 -29.04
C ASP A 614 7.94 -29.61 -30.13
N GLY A 615 8.54 -28.44 -30.33
CA GLY A 615 8.12 -27.46 -31.34
C GLY A 615 7.03 -26.49 -30.86
N MET A 616 6.55 -26.62 -29.63
CA MET A 616 5.58 -25.68 -29.05
C MET A 616 6.22 -24.30 -28.86
N ILE A 617 5.56 -23.25 -29.34
CA ILE A 617 5.95 -21.86 -29.12
C ILE A 617 5.03 -21.25 -28.05
N ALA A 618 5.58 -20.58 -27.05
CA ALA A 618 4.81 -19.96 -25.97
C ALA A 618 5.35 -18.58 -25.60
N ALA A 619 4.48 -17.73 -25.05
CA ALA A 619 4.87 -16.50 -24.37
C ALA A 619 5.10 -16.82 -22.89
N ILE A 620 6.28 -16.48 -22.37
CA ILE A 620 6.72 -16.78 -21.01
C ILE A 620 6.83 -15.46 -20.26
N LYS A 621 5.81 -15.14 -19.47
CA LYS A 621 5.79 -13.95 -18.61
C LYS A 621 6.50 -14.26 -17.31
N VAL A 622 7.69 -13.72 -17.14
CA VAL A 622 8.54 -13.85 -15.95
C VAL A 622 8.32 -12.64 -15.06
N PHE A 623 7.88 -12.88 -13.83
CA PHE A 623 7.56 -11.83 -12.85
C PHE A 623 8.82 -11.37 -12.12
N ASN A 624 8.90 -10.08 -11.84
CA ASN A 624 10.02 -9.52 -11.08
C ASN A 624 9.83 -9.80 -9.58
N LEU A 625 10.57 -10.77 -9.05
CA LEU A 625 10.45 -11.20 -7.64
C LEU A 625 10.91 -10.14 -6.63
N ASP A 626 11.65 -9.11 -7.06
CA ASP A 626 12.07 -7.99 -6.22
C ASP A 626 10.91 -7.02 -5.89
N LEU A 627 9.77 -7.15 -6.60
CA LEU A 627 8.58 -6.32 -6.39
C LEU A 627 7.48 -7.15 -5.72
N GLU A 628 7.13 -6.79 -4.48
CA GLU A 628 6.04 -7.45 -3.73
C GLU A 628 4.70 -7.44 -4.51
N SER A 629 4.43 -6.36 -5.26
CA SER A 629 3.25 -6.24 -6.13
C SER A 629 3.24 -7.24 -7.30
N ALA A 630 4.40 -7.66 -7.80
CA ALA A 630 4.51 -8.65 -8.87
C ALA A 630 4.17 -10.07 -8.37
N ASN A 631 4.44 -10.37 -7.09
CA ASN A 631 4.00 -11.62 -6.46
C ASN A 631 2.47 -11.70 -6.37
N HIS A 632 1.84 -10.64 -5.87
CA HIS A 632 0.37 -10.55 -5.81
C HIS A 632 -0.25 -10.63 -7.21
N SER A 633 0.39 -10.02 -8.21
CA SER A 633 -0.03 -10.09 -9.61
C SER A 633 0.03 -11.51 -10.18
N PHE A 634 1.14 -12.22 -9.96
CA PHE A 634 1.27 -13.62 -10.36
C PHE A 634 0.17 -14.51 -9.76
N ASP A 635 -0.10 -14.35 -8.45
CA ASP A 635 -1.12 -15.13 -7.76
C ASP A 635 -2.54 -14.79 -8.26
N THR A 636 -2.81 -13.51 -8.52
CA THR A 636 -4.07 -13.02 -9.10
C THR A 636 -4.30 -13.57 -10.50
N GLU A 637 -3.30 -13.46 -11.39
CA GLU A 637 -3.35 -13.99 -12.75
C GLU A 637 -3.51 -15.52 -12.75
N CYS A 638 -2.76 -16.24 -11.91
CA CYS A 638 -2.92 -17.69 -11.76
C CYS A 638 -4.35 -18.05 -11.34
N ASN A 639 -4.90 -17.37 -10.34
CA ASN A 639 -6.23 -17.66 -9.82
C ASN A 639 -7.33 -17.40 -10.87
N ILE A 640 -7.23 -16.31 -11.62
CA ILE A 640 -8.22 -15.96 -12.65
C ILE A 640 -8.05 -16.87 -13.86
N LEU A 641 -6.87 -16.88 -14.48
CA LEU A 641 -6.62 -17.56 -15.76
C LEU A 641 -6.73 -19.09 -15.69
N CYS A 642 -6.55 -19.71 -14.52
CA CYS A 642 -6.80 -21.16 -14.36
C CYS A 642 -8.30 -21.51 -14.44
N ASN A 643 -9.18 -20.54 -14.17
CA ASN A 643 -10.62 -20.76 -14.01
C ASN A 643 -11.45 -20.21 -15.18
N ILE A 644 -10.87 -19.41 -16.08
CA ILE A 644 -11.55 -18.86 -17.27
C ILE A 644 -11.08 -19.55 -18.55
N ARG A 645 -12.00 -19.77 -19.50
CA ARG A 645 -11.70 -20.35 -20.82
C ARG A 645 -12.63 -19.75 -21.87
N HIS A 646 -12.07 -18.89 -22.72
CA HIS A 646 -12.79 -18.29 -23.83
C HIS A 646 -11.85 -18.06 -25.01
N ARG A 647 -12.38 -18.12 -26.23
CA ARG A 647 -11.58 -18.01 -27.46
C ARG A 647 -10.88 -16.65 -27.59
N ASN A 648 -11.46 -15.58 -27.05
CA ASN A 648 -10.91 -14.21 -27.09
C ASN A 648 -10.15 -13.83 -25.80
N LEU A 649 -9.69 -14.81 -25.03
CA LEU A 649 -8.83 -14.61 -23.86
C LEU A 649 -7.51 -15.34 -24.08
N VAL A 650 -6.41 -14.79 -23.56
CA VAL A 650 -5.12 -15.50 -23.61
C VAL A 650 -5.20 -16.75 -22.74
N LYS A 651 -4.83 -17.90 -23.31
CA LYS A 651 -4.86 -19.18 -22.63
C LYS A 651 -3.58 -19.44 -21.86
N VAL A 652 -3.72 -19.89 -20.62
CA VAL A 652 -2.61 -20.43 -19.83
C VAL A 652 -2.35 -21.88 -20.20
N ILE A 653 -1.11 -22.16 -20.61
CA ILE A 653 -0.61 -23.51 -20.88
C ILE A 653 -0.16 -24.17 -19.56
N SER A 654 0.65 -23.46 -18.78
CA SER A 654 1.19 -23.90 -17.49
C SER A 654 1.69 -22.70 -16.69
N SER A 655 1.93 -22.88 -15.39
CA SER A 655 2.76 -21.99 -14.60
C SER A 655 4.02 -22.71 -14.12
N CYS A 656 5.08 -21.96 -13.87
CA CYS A 656 6.29 -22.42 -13.20
C CYS A 656 6.56 -21.48 -12.03
N SER A 657 6.65 -22.03 -10.83
CA SER A 657 6.95 -21.27 -9.63
C SER A 657 7.97 -22.02 -8.79
N ASN A 658 9.09 -21.36 -8.52
CA ASN A 658 10.12 -21.77 -7.57
C ASN A 658 10.69 -20.50 -6.89
N LEU A 659 11.75 -20.65 -6.09
CA LEU A 659 12.36 -19.55 -5.32
C LEU A 659 12.95 -18.43 -6.20
N ASP A 660 13.40 -18.78 -7.41
CA ASP A 660 14.16 -17.88 -8.30
C ASP A 660 13.34 -17.42 -9.51
N LEU A 661 12.18 -18.03 -9.76
CA LEU A 661 11.34 -17.78 -10.93
C LEU A 661 9.86 -18.00 -10.61
N LYS A 662 9.06 -16.95 -10.78
CA LYS A 662 7.63 -17.04 -11.06
C LYS A 662 7.39 -16.74 -12.52
N ALA A 663 6.82 -17.69 -13.26
CA ALA A 663 6.53 -17.54 -14.66
C ALA A 663 5.18 -18.14 -15.06
N LEU A 664 4.46 -17.42 -15.91
CA LEU A 664 3.29 -17.92 -16.62
C LEU A 664 3.68 -18.29 -18.05
N VAL A 665 3.30 -19.50 -18.47
CA VAL A 665 3.48 -19.98 -19.84
C VAL A 665 2.12 -19.87 -20.53
N LEU A 666 2.04 -18.97 -21.50
CA LEU A 666 0.84 -18.55 -22.21
C LEU A 666 0.95 -18.94 -23.69
N ASP A 667 -0.19 -19.09 -24.38
CA ASP A 667 -0.18 -19.20 -25.84
C ASP A 667 0.52 -17.97 -26.46
N TYR A 668 1.38 -18.21 -27.44
CA TYR A 668 2.12 -17.14 -28.11
C TYR A 668 1.27 -16.52 -29.22
N MET A 669 1.07 -15.20 -29.13
CA MET A 669 0.32 -14.41 -30.10
C MET A 669 1.29 -13.83 -31.13
N SER A 670 1.32 -14.42 -32.32
CA SER A 670 2.37 -14.19 -33.31
C SER A 670 2.33 -12.80 -33.96
N LYS A 671 1.17 -12.14 -33.97
CA LYS A 671 1.01 -10.78 -34.50
C LYS A 671 1.27 -9.70 -33.45
N GLY A 672 1.58 -10.06 -32.20
CA GLY A 672 1.94 -9.11 -31.16
C GLY A 672 0.73 -8.38 -30.56
N ASN A 673 0.95 -7.18 -30.03
CA ASN A 673 -0.11 -6.39 -29.37
C ASN A 673 -0.78 -5.41 -30.33
N PHE A 674 -2.03 -5.06 -30.04
CA PHE A 674 -2.87 -4.20 -30.86
C PHE A 674 -2.33 -2.77 -30.95
N SER A 675 -1.69 -2.25 -29.90
CA SER A 675 -1.02 -0.93 -29.94
C SER A 675 0.01 -0.82 -31.07
N SER A 676 0.76 -1.88 -31.34
CA SER A 676 1.74 -1.90 -32.43
C SER A 676 1.08 -1.84 -33.80
N TRP A 677 -0.13 -2.39 -33.96
CA TRP A 677 -0.88 -2.31 -35.21
C TRP A 677 -1.58 -0.98 -35.40
N LEU A 678 -2.13 -0.42 -34.31
CA LEU A 678 -2.87 0.83 -34.38
C LEU A 678 -1.96 2.03 -34.69
N TYR A 679 -0.71 2.02 -34.20
CA TYR A 679 0.20 3.17 -34.30
C TYR A 679 1.40 2.98 -35.24
N SER A 680 1.56 1.81 -35.88
CA SER A 680 2.66 1.60 -36.84
C SER A 680 2.41 2.32 -38.16
N SER A 681 3.48 2.75 -38.82
CA SER A 681 3.49 3.23 -40.21
C SER A 681 3.43 2.08 -41.22
N ASP A 682 3.76 0.87 -40.79
CA ASP A 682 4.02 -0.26 -41.69
C ASP A 682 2.79 -1.17 -41.85
N TYR A 683 1.77 -0.97 -41.01
CA TYR A 683 0.53 -1.74 -41.00
C TYR A 683 -0.67 -0.80 -40.99
N CYS A 684 -1.68 -1.10 -41.80
CA CYS A 684 -2.93 -0.36 -41.85
C CYS A 684 -4.09 -1.32 -41.62
N LEU A 685 -4.83 -1.09 -40.53
CA LEU A 685 -6.06 -1.84 -40.22
C LEU A 685 -7.26 -1.14 -40.84
N ASN A 686 -7.98 -1.85 -41.70
CA ASN A 686 -9.20 -1.35 -42.31
C ASN A 686 -10.39 -1.35 -41.31
N MET A 687 -11.51 -0.77 -41.73
CA MET A 687 -12.71 -0.62 -40.90
C MET A 687 -13.25 -1.97 -40.39
N ASP A 688 -13.29 -2.99 -41.25
CA ASP A 688 -13.79 -4.32 -40.91
C ASP A 688 -12.90 -5.01 -39.86
N GLN A 689 -11.58 -4.96 -40.06
CA GLN A 689 -10.59 -5.52 -39.12
C GLN A 689 -10.67 -4.86 -37.75
N ARG A 690 -10.76 -3.52 -37.69
CA ARG A 690 -10.92 -2.82 -36.40
C ARG A 690 -12.23 -3.20 -35.72
N LEU A 691 -13.31 -3.35 -36.48
CA LEU A 691 -14.61 -3.74 -35.95
C LEU A 691 -14.62 -5.20 -35.45
N GLU A 692 -13.96 -6.12 -36.15
CA GLU A 692 -13.76 -7.50 -35.70
C GLU A 692 -13.01 -7.58 -34.38
N ILE A 693 -11.88 -6.88 -34.28
CA ILE A 693 -11.08 -6.83 -33.04
C ILE A 693 -11.95 -6.30 -31.89
N MET A 694 -12.74 -5.25 -32.12
CA MET A 694 -13.64 -4.72 -31.08
C MET A 694 -14.75 -5.71 -30.71
N ILE A 695 -15.30 -6.48 -31.66
CA ILE A 695 -16.29 -7.53 -31.39
C ILE A 695 -15.70 -8.66 -30.57
N ASP A 696 -14.47 -9.09 -30.87
CA ASP A 696 -13.75 -10.11 -30.13
C ASP A 696 -13.55 -9.70 -28.66
N LEU A 697 -13.15 -8.44 -28.44
CA LEU A 697 -12.97 -7.87 -27.10
C LEU A 697 -14.30 -7.74 -26.35
N ALA A 698 -15.36 -7.30 -27.02
CA ALA A 698 -16.70 -7.27 -26.40
C ALA A 698 -17.17 -8.68 -26.02
N SER A 699 -16.87 -9.69 -26.84
CA SER A 699 -17.17 -11.10 -26.54
C SER A 699 -16.37 -11.60 -25.33
N ALA A 700 -15.12 -11.20 -25.18
CA ALA A 700 -14.30 -11.54 -24.02
C ALA A 700 -14.85 -10.93 -22.72
N LEU A 701 -15.18 -9.64 -22.73
CA LEU A 701 -15.70 -8.93 -21.55
C LEU A 701 -17.11 -9.41 -21.15
N GLU A 702 -17.98 -9.68 -22.13
CA GLU A 702 -19.30 -10.26 -21.87
C GLU A 702 -19.17 -11.57 -21.08
N TYR A 703 -18.27 -12.46 -21.52
CA TYR A 703 -17.95 -13.70 -20.83
C TYR A 703 -17.35 -13.48 -19.43
N LEU A 704 -16.44 -12.52 -19.24
CA LEU A 704 -15.87 -12.23 -17.91
C LEU A 704 -16.92 -11.69 -16.93
N HIS A 705 -17.87 -10.89 -17.42
CA HIS A 705 -18.88 -10.24 -16.59
C HIS A 705 -20.09 -11.14 -16.30
N HIS A 706 -20.48 -12.01 -17.24
CA HIS A 706 -21.72 -12.81 -17.17
C HIS A 706 -21.53 -14.32 -17.32
N GLY A 707 -20.40 -14.77 -17.86
CA GLY A 707 -20.11 -16.18 -18.17
C GLY A 707 -19.64 -17.03 -16.99
N HIS A 708 -19.44 -16.43 -15.81
CA HIS A 708 -18.98 -17.12 -14.59
C HIS A 708 -19.85 -16.79 -13.36
N PRO A 709 -19.92 -17.69 -12.35
CA PRO A 709 -20.65 -17.44 -11.10
C PRO A 709 -20.17 -16.21 -10.31
N PHE A 710 -18.92 -15.81 -10.54
CA PHE A 710 -18.25 -14.66 -9.95
C PHE A 710 -17.75 -13.77 -11.08
N PRO A 711 -18.31 -12.57 -11.28
CA PRO A 711 -17.85 -11.66 -12.32
C PRO A 711 -16.38 -11.28 -12.13
N VAL A 712 -15.62 -11.28 -13.23
CA VAL A 712 -14.22 -10.85 -13.26
C VAL A 712 -14.16 -9.46 -13.87
N VAL A 713 -13.61 -8.49 -13.14
CA VAL A 713 -13.34 -7.13 -13.64
C VAL A 713 -11.86 -7.05 -14.01
N HIS A 714 -11.56 -6.70 -15.25
CA HIS A 714 -10.20 -6.69 -15.79
C HIS A 714 -9.35 -5.58 -15.18
N CYS A 715 -9.90 -4.37 -15.06
CA CYS A 715 -9.30 -3.17 -14.45
C CYS A 715 -8.12 -2.52 -15.19
N ASP A 716 -7.54 -3.17 -16.21
CA ASP A 716 -6.45 -2.59 -17.03
C ASP A 716 -6.61 -2.80 -18.55
N LEU A 717 -7.78 -2.46 -19.09
CA LEU A 717 -8.07 -2.66 -20.51
C LEU A 717 -7.50 -1.50 -21.37
N LYS A 718 -6.58 -1.82 -22.29
CA LYS A 718 -5.86 -0.86 -23.17
C LYS A 718 -5.23 -1.58 -24.38
N PRO A 719 -4.81 -0.86 -25.46
CA PRO A 719 -4.30 -1.50 -26.68
C PRO A 719 -3.08 -2.39 -26.48
N SER A 720 -2.20 -2.11 -25.52
CA SER A 720 -1.01 -2.93 -25.26
C SER A 720 -1.32 -4.26 -24.56
N ASN A 721 -2.50 -4.40 -23.95
CA ASN A 721 -2.98 -5.62 -23.28
C ASN A 721 -3.91 -6.46 -24.19
N ILE A 722 -4.08 -6.05 -25.45
CA ILE A 722 -4.85 -6.78 -26.46
C ILE A 722 -3.85 -7.41 -27.42
N LEU A 723 -3.87 -8.74 -27.52
CA LEU A 723 -2.95 -9.49 -28.37
C LEU A 723 -3.68 -10.09 -29.58
N LEU A 724 -2.97 -10.22 -30.70
CA LEU A 724 -3.51 -10.74 -31.96
C LEU A 724 -2.82 -12.05 -32.34
N ASP A 725 -3.63 -13.07 -32.63
CA ASP A 725 -3.14 -14.38 -33.08
C ASP A 725 -2.82 -14.40 -34.59
N GLU A 726 -2.46 -15.57 -35.13
CA GLU A 726 -2.10 -15.74 -36.55
C GLU A 726 -3.23 -15.32 -37.51
N ASP A 727 -4.49 -15.45 -37.07
CA ASP A 727 -5.70 -15.19 -37.83
C ASP A 727 -6.28 -13.78 -37.57
N MET A 728 -5.53 -12.91 -36.89
CA MET A 728 -5.94 -11.56 -36.46
C MET A 728 -7.12 -11.53 -35.47
N VAL A 729 -7.37 -12.64 -34.76
CA VAL A 729 -8.36 -12.71 -33.69
C VAL A 729 -7.80 -12.03 -32.45
N ALA A 730 -8.63 -11.23 -31.77
CA ALA A 730 -8.21 -10.49 -30.59
C ALA A 730 -8.36 -11.29 -29.30
N HIS A 731 -7.34 -11.23 -28.45
CA HIS A 731 -7.28 -11.86 -27.14
C HIS A 731 -6.96 -10.84 -26.04
N VAL A 732 -7.78 -10.78 -25.00
CA VAL A 732 -7.48 -9.99 -23.80
C VAL A 732 -6.42 -10.69 -22.96
N ALA A 733 -5.39 -9.93 -22.57
CA ALA A 733 -4.23 -10.37 -21.80
C ALA A 733 -4.02 -9.48 -20.55
N ASP A 734 -3.13 -9.93 -19.67
CA ASP A 734 -2.63 -9.21 -18.48
C ASP A 734 -3.69 -8.94 -17.39
N PHE A 735 -3.98 -9.98 -16.60
CA PHE A 735 -4.94 -9.94 -15.49
C PHE A 735 -4.31 -9.53 -14.13
N GLY A 736 -3.13 -8.90 -14.15
CA GLY A 736 -2.30 -8.64 -12.97
C GLY A 736 -2.95 -7.83 -11.85
N ILE A 737 -3.93 -6.98 -12.20
CA ILE A 737 -4.68 -6.15 -11.24
C ILE A 737 -6.19 -6.45 -11.23
N SER A 738 -6.62 -7.49 -11.93
CA SER A 738 -8.03 -7.87 -12.07
C SER A 738 -8.66 -8.29 -10.74
N LYS A 739 -9.98 -8.16 -10.61
CA LYS A 739 -10.73 -8.44 -9.38
C LYS A 739 -11.86 -9.43 -9.62
N LEU A 740 -12.05 -10.35 -8.68
CA LEU A 740 -13.18 -11.29 -8.63
C LEU A 740 -14.26 -10.72 -7.71
N LEU A 741 -15.48 -10.51 -8.22
CA LEU A 741 -16.63 -10.06 -7.44
C LEU A 741 -17.33 -11.26 -6.78
N THR A 742 -17.69 -11.15 -5.49
CA THR A 742 -18.43 -12.20 -4.76
C THR A 742 -19.94 -12.00 -4.89
N GLN A 743 -20.75 -13.03 -4.61
CA GLN A 743 -22.23 -12.95 -4.73
C GLN A 743 -22.86 -11.82 -3.91
N ASP A 744 -22.23 -11.41 -2.81
CA ASP A 744 -22.72 -10.36 -1.89
C ASP A 744 -22.11 -8.97 -2.15
N GLN A 745 -21.10 -8.85 -3.03
CA GLN A 745 -20.38 -7.60 -3.29
C GLN A 745 -20.26 -7.34 -4.80
N ARG A 746 -21.21 -6.57 -5.34
CA ARG A 746 -21.17 -6.08 -6.74
C ARG A 746 -20.24 -4.88 -6.95
N ILE A 747 -19.76 -4.31 -5.85
CA ILE A 747 -18.86 -3.16 -5.81
C ILE A 747 -17.72 -3.47 -4.82
N LEU A 748 -16.49 -3.18 -5.22
CA LEU A 748 -15.29 -3.32 -4.39
C LEU A 748 -14.56 -1.97 -4.26
N HIS A 749 -13.81 -1.78 -3.18
CA HIS A 749 -12.85 -0.68 -3.06
C HIS A 749 -11.43 -1.21 -3.21
N THR A 750 -10.60 -0.51 -3.98
CA THR A 750 -9.17 -0.82 -4.14
C THR A 750 -8.32 0.44 -4.01
N LYS A 751 -7.04 0.24 -3.69
CA LYS A 751 -5.99 1.27 -3.77
C LYS A 751 -5.10 1.11 -5.01
N THR A 752 -5.24 0.01 -5.76
CA THR A 752 -4.53 -0.23 -7.03
C THR A 752 -5.21 0.57 -8.14
N LEU A 753 -4.47 1.46 -8.81
CA LEU A 753 -4.99 2.24 -9.93
C LEU A 753 -4.74 1.52 -11.26
N GLY A 754 -5.66 1.66 -12.21
CA GLY A 754 -5.50 1.23 -13.59
C GLY A 754 -4.71 2.23 -14.44
N THR A 755 -4.67 2.02 -15.76
CA THR A 755 -3.93 2.92 -16.67
C THR A 755 -4.63 4.27 -16.84
N ILE A 756 -3.86 5.36 -16.65
CA ILE A 756 -4.31 6.74 -16.84
C ILE A 756 -4.91 6.93 -18.24
N GLY A 757 -6.05 7.62 -18.31
CA GLY A 757 -6.80 7.85 -19.55
C GLY A 757 -7.89 6.81 -19.85
N TYR A 758 -7.77 5.58 -19.34
CA TYR A 758 -8.74 4.50 -19.55
C TYR A 758 -9.60 4.21 -18.32
N MET A 759 -9.21 4.72 -17.15
CA MET A 759 -9.94 4.51 -15.89
C MET A 759 -11.29 5.22 -15.88
N ALA A 760 -12.31 4.51 -15.40
CA ALA A 760 -13.61 5.10 -15.09
C ALA A 760 -13.49 6.16 -13.97
N PRO A 761 -14.28 7.24 -13.99
CA PRO A 761 -14.21 8.32 -13.00
C PRO A 761 -14.30 7.82 -11.55
N GLU A 762 -15.24 6.92 -11.25
CA GLU A 762 -15.45 6.36 -9.91
C GLU A 762 -14.27 5.50 -9.45
N TYR A 763 -13.63 4.79 -10.38
CA TYR A 763 -12.47 3.96 -10.12
C TYR A 763 -11.23 4.82 -9.83
N GLY A 764 -10.98 5.85 -10.67
CA GLY A 764 -9.82 6.72 -10.51
C GLY A 764 -9.89 7.68 -9.32
N SER A 765 -11.08 8.12 -8.92
CA SER A 765 -11.25 9.13 -7.85
C SER A 765 -11.52 8.54 -6.47
N THR A 766 -12.28 7.44 -6.39
CA THR A 766 -12.73 6.86 -5.10
C THR A 766 -12.29 5.42 -4.89
N GLY A 767 -11.63 4.82 -5.89
CA GLY A 767 -11.19 3.42 -5.85
C GLY A 767 -12.33 2.41 -5.98
N ILE A 768 -13.52 2.84 -6.40
CA ILE A 768 -14.71 1.99 -6.55
C ILE A 768 -14.60 1.18 -7.85
N ILE A 769 -14.69 -0.15 -7.75
CA ILE A 769 -14.63 -1.08 -8.88
C ILE A 769 -15.96 -1.84 -9.01
N SER A 770 -16.48 -1.86 -10.24
CA SER A 770 -17.55 -2.74 -10.69
C SER A 770 -17.28 -3.17 -12.13
N THR A 771 -18.10 -4.06 -12.70
CA THR A 771 -18.02 -4.43 -14.13
C THR A 771 -18.17 -3.21 -15.05
N MET A 772 -18.82 -2.14 -14.59
CA MET A 772 -18.98 -0.89 -15.36
C MET A 772 -17.67 -0.12 -15.54
N ALA A 773 -16.65 -0.41 -14.73
CA ALA A 773 -15.32 0.16 -14.94
C ALA A 773 -14.71 -0.35 -16.25
N ASP A 774 -14.81 -1.65 -16.54
CA ASP A 774 -14.34 -2.23 -17.80
C ASP A 774 -15.14 -1.73 -19.01
N VAL A 775 -16.45 -1.53 -18.84
CA VAL A 775 -17.32 -0.95 -19.90
C VAL A 775 -16.82 0.45 -20.30
N TYR A 776 -16.46 1.27 -19.31
CA TYR A 776 -15.90 2.60 -19.57
C TYR A 776 -14.56 2.50 -20.33
N SER A 777 -13.63 1.66 -19.85
CA SER A 777 -12.34 1.46 -20.52
C SER A 777 -12.51 0.92 -21.95
N TYR A 778 -13.52 0.06 -22.18
CA TYR A 778 -13.87 -0.44 -23.51
C TYR A 778 -14.39 0.67 -24.43
N GLY A 779 -15.20 1.60 -23.90
CA GLY A 779 -15.66 2.76 -24.67
C GLY A 779 -14.51 3.70 -25.06
N ILE A 780 -13.53 3.93 -24.18
CA ILE A 780 -12.30 4.66 -24.51
C ILE A 780 -11.51 3.93 -25.61
N LEU A 781 -11.42 2.60 -25.55
CA LEU A 781 -10.78 1.79 -26.60
C LEU A 781 -11.48 1.90 -27.96
N LEU A 782 -12.81 1.94 -28.00
CA LEU A 782 -13.55 2.19 -29.24
C LEU A 782 -13.17 3.57 -29.82
N MET A 783 -13.12 4.61 -28.97
CA MET A 783 -12.74 5.95 -29.39
C MET A 783 -11.32 5.97 -29.97
N GLU A 784 -10.35 5.45 -29.23
CA GLU A 784 -8.95 5.40 -29.64
C GLU A 784 -8.77 4.58 -30.93
N THR A 785 -9.43 3.43 -31.04
CA THR A 785 -9.30 2.51 -32.18
C THR A 785 -9.68 3.16 -33.50
N PHE A 786 -10.75 3.96 -33.53
CA PHE A 786 -11.25 4.51 -34.80
C PHE A 786 -10.80 5.95 -35.07
N THR A 787 -10.26 6.66 -34.06
CA THR A 787 -9.68 8.00 -34.22
C THR A 787 -8.16 8.00 -34.28
N LYS A 788 -7.52 6.90 -33.83
CA LYS A 788 -6.06 6.78 -33.65
C LYS A 788 -5.48 7.87 -32.73
N LYS A 789 -6.31 8.40 -31.82
CA LYS A 789 -5.93 9.38 -30.78
C LYS A 789 -5.81 8.71 -29.42
N LYS A 790 -4.65 8.84 -28.78
CA LYS A 790 -4.43 8.29 -27.44
C LYS A 790 -5.16 9.16 -26.43
N PRO A 791 -5.80 8.58 -25.39
CA PRO A 791 -6.38 9.37 -24.31
C PRO A 791 -5.34 10.18 -23.51
N THR A 792 -4.05 9.92 -23.73
CA THR A 792 -2.90 10.61 -23.14
C THR A 792 -2.12 11.46 -24.15
N ASP A 793 -2.67 11.74 -25.34
CA ASP A 793 -2.04 12.67 -26.29
C ASP A 793 -1.97 14.08 -25.68
N ASP A 794 -0.92 14.84 -26.01
CA ASP A 794 -0.66 16.18 -25.46
C ASP A 794 -1.78 17.20 -25.71
N ILE A 795 -2.69 16.91 -26.66
CA ILE A 795 -3.87 17.74 -26.95
C ILE A 795 -4.94 17.66 -25.85
N PHE A 796 -4.83 16.70 -24.94
CA PHE A 796 -5.75 16.48 -23.82
C PHE A 796 -5.08 16.95 -22.53
N ASP A 797 -5.36 18.18 -22.12
CA ASP A 797 -4.88 18.79 -20.89
C ASP A 797 -6.01 19.40 -20.05
N GLY A 798 -5.74 19.62 -18.76
CA GLY A 798 -6.70 20.22 -17.84
C GLY A 798 -8.05 19.47 -17.76
N GLU A 799 -9.12 20.13 -18.23
CA GLU A 799 -10.48 19.56 -18.23
C GLU A 799 -10.89 18.88 -19.55
N LEU A 800 -10.04 18.91 -20.58
CA LEU A 800 -10.33 18.32 -21.89
C LEU A 800 -9.74 16.91 -21.97
N ASN A 801 -10.59 15.91 -22.17
CA ASN A 801 -10.18 14.52 -22.35
C ASN A 801 -10.80 13.94 -23.64
N LEU A 802 -10.30 12.78 -24.10
CA LEU A 802 -10.72 12.13 -25.34
C LEU A 802 -12.25 11.99 -25.44
N ARG A 803 -12.91 11.59 -24.35
CA ARG A 803 -14.37 11.50 -24.29
C ARG A 803 -15.04 12.86 -24.52
N ARG A 804 -14.65 13.89 -23.75
CA ARG A 804 -15.23 15.23 -23.82
C ARG A 804 -15.06 15.83 -25.22
N TRP A 805 -13.87 15.66 -25.80
CA TRP A 805 -13.57 16.09 -27.16
C TRP A 805 -14.50 15.44 -28.21
N LEU A 806 -14.72 14.13 -28.12
CA LEU A 806 -15.63 13.44 -29.06
C LEU A 806 -17.10 13.73 -28.78
N PHE A 807 -17.49 13.93 -27.52
CA PHE A 807 -18.84 14.31 -27.14
C PHE A 807 -19.24 15.66 -27.76
N GLU A 808 -18.32 16.63 -27.80
CA GLU A 808 -18.55 17.96 -28.38
C GLU A 808 -18.69 17.94 -29.91
N LEU A 809 -18.16 16.93 -30.58
CA LEU A 809 -18.21 16.77 -32.05
C LEU A 809 -19.39 15.91 -32.53
N TYR A 810 -20.05 15.18 -31.64
CA TYR A 810 -21.10 14.22 -31.98
C TYR A 810 -22.48 14.90 -32.11
N PRO A 811 -23.31 14.56 -33.11
CA PRO A 811 -23.07 13.63 -34.22
C PRO A 811 -22.51 14.30 -35.49
N ASP A 812 -22.60 15.63 -35.61
CA ASP A 812 -22.51 16.32 -36.89
C ASP A 812 -21.07 16.45 -37.43
N ALA A 813 -20.10 16.68 -36.55
CA ALA A 813 -18.69 16.89 -36.91
C ALA A 813 -17.81 15.66 -36.64
N ILE A 814 -18.35 14.59 -36.05
CA ILE A 814 -17.56 13.46 -35.55
C ILE A 814 -16.74 12.76 -36.64
N VAL A 815 -17.24 12.73 -37.89
CA VAL A 815 -16.52 12.08 -39.00
C VAL A 815 -15.19 12.77 -39.32
N GLN A 816 -15.03 14.06 -38.98
CA GLN A 816 -13.79 14.80 -39.24
C GLN A 816 -12.60 14.28 -38.42
N VAL A 817 -12.86 13.54 -37.35
CA VAL A 817 -11.82 12.95 -36.49
C VAL A 817 -11.65 11.45 -36.70
N MET A 818 -12.29 10.91 -37.74
CA MET A 818 -12.06 9.54 -38.19
C MET A 818 -10.61 9.40 -38.67
N ASP A 819 -9.98 8.28 -38.33
CA ASP A 819 -8.60 8.01 -38.75
C ASP A 819 -8.46 8.07 -40.28
N VAL A 820 -7.44 8.80 -40.73
CA VAL A 820 -7.13 9.02 -42.16
C VAL A 820 -6.89 7.68 -42.88
N ASP A 821 -6.32 6.70 -42.18
CA ASP A 821 -6.10 5.35 -42.71
C ASP A 821 -7.41 4.62 -43.08
N LEU A 822 -8.54 5.02 -42.48
CA LEU A 822 -9.86 4.48 -42.82
C LEU A 822 -10.48 5.19 -44.03
N VAL A 823 -10.05 6.42 -44.31
CA VAL A 823 -10.53 7.28 -45.40
C VAL A 823 -9.79 6.98 -46.71
N ASP A 824 -8.48 6.75 -46.68
CA ASP A 824 -7.59 6.76 -47.87
C ASP A 824 -7.45 5.42 -48.63
N GLY A 825 -8.10 4.34 -48.19
CA GLY A 825 -8.11 3.07 -48.92
C GLY A 825 -9.19 3.03 -50.01
N VAL A 826 -8.78 2.93 -51.28
CA VAL A 826 -9.55 2.70 -52.55
C VAL A 826 -11.01 3.19 -52.49
N GLU A 827 -11.35 4.23 -53.29
CA GLU A 827 -12.58 5.06 -53.35
C GLU A 827 -13.98 4.41 -53.13
N GLU A 828 -14.12 3.11 -52.92
CA GLU A 828 -15.39 2.45 -52.65
C GLU A 828 -15.80 2.59 -51.17
N ASN A 829 -17.04 3.08 -50.98
CA ASN A 829 -17.85 2.96 -49.76
C ASN A 829 -17.57 3.94 -48.60
N ILE A 830 -17.13 5.17 -48.91
CA ILE A 830 -16.91 6.24 -47.91
C ILE A 830 -18.16 6.48 -47.04
N LYS A 831 -19.36 6.53 -47.64
CA LYS A 831 -20.61 6.78 -46.89
C LYS A 831 -20.92 5.66 -45.89
N ALA A 832 -20.71 4.41 -46.28
CA ALA A 832 -20.86 3.26 -45.38
C ALA A 832 -19.87 3.33 -44.21
N LYS A 833 -18.60 3.69 -44.47
CA LYS A 833 -17.57 3.90 -43.45
C LYS A 833 -17.94 5.03 -42.47
N GLU A 834 -18.39 6.18 -42.97
CA GLU A 834 -18.82 7.29 -42.13
C GLU A 834 -20.03 6.94 -41.25
N SER A 835 -21.02 6.24 -41.81
CA SER A 835 -22.22 5.81 -41.08
C SER A 835 -21.88 4.83 -39.96
N CYS A 836 -21.02 3.85 -40.27
CA CYS A 836 -20.51 2.88 -39.31
C CYS A 836 -19.71 3.59 -38.20
N PHE A 837 -18.81 4.51 -38.56
CA PHE A 837 -18.03 5.31 -37.61
C PHE A 837 -18.92 6.14 -36.66
N ARG A 838 -19.93 6.85 -37.18
CA ARG A 838 -20.91 7.58 -36.34
C ARG A 838 -21.62 6.64 -35.36
N SER A 839 -22.00 5.45 -35.80
CA SER A 839 -22.68 4.46 -34.96
C SER A 839 -21.79 3.94 -33.83
N ILE A 840 -20.51 3.69 -34.13
CA ILE A 840 -19.50 3.26 -33.15
C ILE A 840 -19.22 4.36 -32.13
N MET A 841 -19.05 5.62 -32.56
CA MET A 841 -18.81 6.74 -31.64
C MET A 841 -19.99 6.97 -30.71
N GLY A 842 -21.23 6.84 -31.19
CA GLY A 842 -22.41 6.89 -30.34
C GLY A 842 -22.40 5.80 -29.25
N LEU A 843 -22.08 4.56 -29.64
CA LEU A 843 -21.94 3.45 -28.69
C LEU A 843 -20.81 3.69 -27.67
N ALA A 844 -19.68 4.23 -28.11
CA ALA A 844 -18.55 4.54 -27.24
C ALA A 844 -18.90 5.61 -26.19
N LEU A 845 -19.65 6.64 -26.58
CA LEU A 845 -20.14 7.68 -25.66
C LEU A 845 -21.12 7.10 -24.62
N GLU A 846 -22.01 6.20 -25.03
CA GLU A 846 -22.91 5.49 -24.10
C GLU A 846 -22.13 4.59 -23.12
N CYS A 847 -21.05 3.95 -23.57
CA CYS A 847 -20.17 3.13 -22.71
C CYS A 847 -19.36 3.98 -21.71
N THR A 848 -19.16 5.27 -22.00
CA THR A 848 -18.31 6.19 -21.21
C THR A 848 -19.13 7.23 -20.43
N SER A 849 -20.40 6.96 -20.08
CA SER A 849 -21.13 7.86 -19.20
C SER A 849 -20.42 8.01 -17.85
N ASP A 850 -20.48 9.20 -17.24
CA ASP A 850 -19.82 9.48 -15.97
C ASP A 850 -20.46 8.68 -14.83
N LEU A 851 -21.77 8.40 -14.91
CA LEU A 851 -22.49 7.55 -13.97
C LEU A 851 -22.44 6.06 -14.38
N PRO A 852 -22.00 5.14 -13.50
CA PRO A 852 -21.91 3.71 -13.82
C PRO A 852 -23.24 3.08 -14.22
N GLU A 853 -24.36 3.54 -13.64
CA GLU A 853 -25.70 2.97 -13.88
C GLU A 853 -26.26 3.30 -15.26
N GLU A 854 -25.74 4.34 -15.91
CA GLU A 854 -26.13 4.76 -17.25
C GLU A 854 -25.36 4.03 -18.36
N ARG A 855 -24.27 3.34 -18.02
CA ARG A 855 -23.45 2.62 -18.99
C ARG A 855 -24.14 1.34 -19.44
N LEU A 856 -23.96 1.00 -20.72
CA LEU A 856 -24.48 -0.24 -21.29
C LEU A 856 -23.80 -1.48 -20.71
N ARG A 857 -24.55 -2.56 -20.54
CA ARG A 857 -23.95 -3.88 -20.25
C ARG A 857 -23.23 -4.43 -21.47
N MET A 858 -22.13 -5.16 -21.27
CA MET A 858 -21.34 -5.72 -22.37
C MET A 858 -22.13 -6.65 -23.31
N GLU A 859 -23.15 -7.35 -22.82
CA GLU A 859 -24.08 -8.13 -23.66
C GLU A 859 -24.74 -7.24 -24.74
N ASN A 860 -25.24 -6.06 -24.34
CA ASN A 860 -25.89 -5.11 -25.24
C ASN A 860 -24.87 -4.46 -26.19
N VAL A 861 -23.67 -4.16 -25.70
CA VAL A 861 -22.56 -3.62 -26.50
C VAL A 861 -22.19 -4.60 -27.62
N LEU A 862 -22.00 -5.88 -27.28
CA LEU A 862 -21.66 -6.94 -28.23
C LEU A 862 -22.74 -7.13 -29.31
N ILE A 863 -24.02 -7.12 -28.92
CA ILE A 863 -25.14 -7.22 -29.86
C ILE A 863 -25.14 -6.05 -30.85
N ARG A 864 -24.94 -4.82 -30.35
CA ARG A 864 -24.91 -3.62 -31.20
C ARG A 864 -23.74 -3.61 -32.17
N LEU A 865 -22.53 -4.00 -31.74
CA LEU A 865 -21.36 -4.08 -32.62
C LEU A 865 -21.54 -5.12 -33.73
N LYS A 866 -22.07 -6.31 -33.39
CA LYS A 866 -22.39 -7.34 -34.39
C LYS A 866 -23.41 -6.85 -35.41
N LYS A 867 -24.42 -6.09 -34.96
CA LYS A 867 -25.40 -5.48 -35.84
C LYS A 867 -24.76 -4.43 -36.76
N MET A 868 -23.94 -3.53 -36.23
CA MET A 868 -23.21 -2.51 -37.01
C MET A 868 -22.30 -3.14 -38.06
N LYS A 869 -21.64 -4.25 -37.72
CA LYS A 869 -20.81 -5.05 -38.63
C LYS A 869 -21.61 -5.61 -39.80
N ILE A 870 -22.78 -6.20 -39.53
CA ILE A 870 -23.66 -6.72 -40.58
C ILE A 870 -24.14 -5.58 -41.49
N GLU A 871 -24.56 -4.45 -40.91
CA GLU A 871 -25.01 -3.27 -41.67
C GLU A 871 -23.88 -2.64 -42.50
N PHE A 872 -22.66 -2.60 -41.96
CA PHE A 872 -21.49 -2.10 -42.68
C PHE A 872 -21.18 -3.00 -43.88
N LEU A 873 -21.13 -4.32 -43.69
CA LEU A 873 -20.86 -5.26 -44.78
C LEU A 873 -21.98 -5.27 -45.82
N SER A 874 -23.25 -5.16 -45.43
CA SER A 874 -24.35 -5.08 -46.40
C SER A 874 -24.29 -3.81 -47.24
N ASN A 875 -23.98 -2.67 -46.63
CA ASN A 875 -23.88 -1.39 -47.34
C ASN A 875 -22.66 -1.34 -48.26
N VAL A 876 -21.57 -2.03 -47.90
CA VAL A 876 -20.39 -2.21 -48.76
C VAL A 876 -20.73 -3.06 -49.99
N THR A 877 -21.54 -4.12 -49.83
CA THR A 877 -21.96 -4.99 -50.95
C THR A 877 -23.10 -4.44 -51.83
N GLU A 878 -23.83 -3.41 -51.38
CA GLU A 878 -24.86 -2.73 -52.18
C GLU A 878 -24.30 -1.58 -53.05
N GLU A 879 -23.09 -1.10 -52.74
CA GLU A 879 -22.39 -0.03 -53.49
C GLU A 879 -21.35 -0.57 -54.51
N GLU A 880 -20.96 -1.86 -54.45
CA GLU A 880 -20.26 -2.64 -55.50
C GLU A 880 -21.23 -3.15 -56.58
#